data_AF-R7BI92-F1
#
_entry.id   AF-R7BI92-F1
#
_cell.length_a   1.000
_cell.length_b   1.000
_cell.length_c   1.000
_cell.angle_alpha   90.00
_cell.angle_beta   90.00
_cell.angle_gamma   90.00
#
_symmetry.space_group_name_H-M   'P 1'
#
loop_
_entity.id
_entity.type
_entity.pdbx_description
1 polymer ?
#
loop_
_entity_poly.entity_id
_entity_poly.type
_entity_poly.pdbx_seq_one_letter_code
_entity_poly.pdbx_strand_id
1 'polypeptide(L)'
;MDNGISGIVVTYAAGERLTTRGDDVDEIYIILKGKIKCMTTYGTYYLGPGSAAGLTDCFYGMYIYNYFAEEETMVKRYKVSSSSDISRVLSDQADNIGIFVIMQSRHIADIIKTYLELTRRCRELDTEYRPDSRIARWELDKFNALSTIPSKVTVDFYKSSLTAAIGAIYDGARFLSNANDACTQMADKLEINLDYVEEEVPEDDFIMALEDTPAAFITTDDDFDEDYAWSQLEKSLPRLLTYAELDSDSASRFMQLIETYRDPKQQVSPSDEARQLRREISKLYYKIYYLVFNKAVNSLTTPPIVSMFLNFGYMDENLLSRENALELYKLSLIVENECNGSGVHTLYSWLRQILWGDKEPSKNMMDMDYAETINSAKKLGKLSTTAAEAALKDTEAKVQFEIDNMFTSANRVVHGRSSNFCPVLTDNGITRNFGSLLATTEKVIAALNGIRRKDYSAFYREIIYQNKDVEIDREFIMSEVLPDIILMPVAGNEGLMWQEIEGRRKDTPARFIIPIFPTINVANILISVTGKFRWEMCKRSQGVYWNNMSDPSLTAEYCDYIQFYKKNRELSEAVKAKIKSNLTSCRNNYREVFVRDYEVWMIYEALGSFRLNKVVRRILATYCPFAKEFRDRLKDNPMVKDLFSNDSKVFSAKAKHLDIVLTSLQRKGYEVPKELEDYRNFLQM
;
A
#
# COMPACT_ATOMS: atom_id res chain seq x y z
N MET A 1 23.41 -15.58 49.44
CA MET A 1 23.15 -17.03 49.38
C MET A 1 23.11 -17.38 47.91
N ASP A 2 24.18 -17.98 47.42
CA ASP A 2 24.29 -18.49 46.05
C ASP A 2 23.30 -19.64 45.86
N ASN A 3 22.19 -19.35 45.18
CA ASN A 3 21.36 -20.35 44.53
C ASN A 3 21.27 -19.95 43.05
N GLY A 4 22.35 -20.20 42.31
CA GLY A 4 22.36 -20.04 40.86
C GLY A 4 21.26 -20.90 40.24
N ILE A 5 20.38 -20.26 39.47
CA ILE A 5 19.43 -20.98 38.62
C ILE A 5 20.16 -21.34 37.33
N SER A 6 20.18 -22.62 36.97
CA SER A 6 20.80 -23.11 35.74
C SER A 6 19.78 -23.88 34.93
N GLY A 7 19.56 -23.47 33.68
CA GLY A 7 18.62 -24.15 32.79
C GLY A 7 19.22 -25.41 32.17
N ILE A 8 18.39 -26.44 31.98
CA ILE A 8 18.76 -27.67 31.29
C ILE A 8 18.18 -27.66 29.87
N VAL A 9 18.94 -28.16 28.90
CA VAL A 9 18.44 -28.27 27.52
C VAL A 9 17.59 -29.54 27.41
N VAL A 10 16.37 -29.40 26.90
CA VAL A 10 15.40 -30.48 26.70
C VAL A 10 14.81 -30.33 25.30
N THR A 11 14.52 -31.44 24.64
CA THR A 11 13.81 -31.47 23.35
C THR A 11 12.45 -32.12 23.55
N TYR A 12 11.42 -31.48 23.01
CA TYR A 12 10.04 -31.95 23.00
C TYR A 12 9.65 -32.36 21.58
N ALA A 13 8.92 -33.46 21.43
CA ALA A 13 8.42 -33.91 20.14
C ALA A 13 7.26 -33.03 19.65
N ALA A 14 6.99 -33.03 18.34
CA ALA A 14 5.84 -32.35 17.78
C ALA A 14 4.53 -32.87 18.41
N GLY A 15 3.64 -31.95 18.80
CA GLY A 15 2.39 -32.23 19.51
C GLY A 15 2.54 -32.46 21.02
N GLU A 16 3.77 -32.56 21.55
CA GLU A 16 3.99 -32.79 22.98
C GLU A 16 3.55 -31.57 23.81
N ARG A 17 2.72 -31.79 24.83
CA ARG A 17 2.27 -30.74 25.74
C ARG A 17 3.36 -30.44 26.77
N LEU A 18 3.74 -29.18 26.89
CA LEU A 18 4.70 -28.73 27.89
C LEU A 18 3.99 -28.44 29.21
N THR A 19 2.95 -27.61 29.19
CA THR A 19 2.20 -27.25 30.39
C THR A 19 0.74 -26.99 30.07
N THR A 20 -0.08 -27.05 31.12
CA THR A 20 -1.53 -26.85 31.04
C THR A 20 -1.93 -25.56 31.74
N ARG A 21 -2.83 -24.81 31.09
CA ARG A 21 -3.41 -23.59 31.62
C ARG A 21 -4.15 -23.89 32.92
N GLY A 22 -3.91 -23.07 33.94
CA GLY A 22 -4.50 -23.19 35.27
C GLY A 22 -3.66 -23.95 36.28
N ASP A 23 -2.62 -24.68 35.84
CA ASP A 23 -1.66 -25.31 36.74
C ASP A 23 -0.71 -24.27 37.36
N ASP A 24 -0.20 -24.58 38.55
CA ASP A 24 0.82 -23.78 39.22
C ASP A 24 2.10 -23.70 38.36
N VAL A 25 2.64 -22.49 38.20
CA VAL A 25 3.85 -22.29 37.40
C VAL A 25 5.09 -22.79 38.12
N ASP A 26 5.78 -23.77 37.54
CA ASP A 26 6.99 -24.38 38.10
C ASP A 26 8.19 -24.35 37.13
N GLU A 27 7.96 -24.02 35.86
CA GLU A 27 8.99 -23.99 34.82
C GLU A 27 8.87 -22.78 33.86
N ILE A 28 10.03 -22.21 33.48
CA ILE A 28 10.18 -21.25 32.37
C ILE A 28 10.98 -21.92 31.26
N TYR A 29 10.54 -21.76 30.01
CA TYR A 29 11.17 -22.34 28.83
C TYR A 29 11.70 -21.25 27.91
N ILE A 30 13.02 -21.20 27.72
CA ILE A 30 13.65 -20.37 26.71
C ILE A 30 13.79 -21.18 25.44
N ILE A 31 13.17 -20.74 24.35
CA ILE A 31 13.15 -21.49 23.10
C ILE A 31 14.50 -21.32 22.39
N LEU A 32 15.21 -22.41 22.17
CA LEU A 32 16.50 -22.42 21.45
C LEU A 32 16.30 -22.73 19.97
N LYS A 33 15.41 -23.69 19.66
CA LYS A 33 15.06 -24.13 18.31
C LYS A 33 13.64 -24.69 18.33
N GLY A 34 12.92 -24.57 17.22
CA GLY A 34 11.54 -25.04 17.12
C GLY A 34 10.52 -23.96 17.51
N LYS A 35 9.28 -24.37 17.75
CA LYS A 35 8.14 -23.48 17.93
C LYS A 35 7.18 -24.01 18.99
N ILE A 36 6.77 -23.14 19.91
CA ILE A 36 5.76 -23.44 20.92
C ILE A 36 4.44 -22.76 20.54
N LYS A 37 3.37 -23.54 20.45
CA LYS A 37 1.99 -23.08 20.34
C LYS A 37 1.42 -22.80 21.73
N CYS A 38 0.83 -21.63 21.90
CA CYS A 38 0.29 -21.12 23.16
C CYS A 38 -1.21 -20.90 22.98
N MET A 39 -2.06 -21.68 23.65
CA MET A 39 -3.51 -21.60 23.49
C MET A 39 -4.17 -20.96 24.71
N THR A 40 -5.14 -20.07 24.46
CA THR A 40 -6.04 -19.44 25.45
C THR A 40 -7.49 -19.61 25.03
N THR A 41 -8.44 -19.24 25.90
CA THR A 41 -9.87 -19.17 25.57
C THR A 41 -10.19 -18.27 24.38
N TYR A 42 -9.35 -17.28 24.10
CA TYR A 42 -9.65 -16.19 23.16
C TYR A 42 -8.75 -16.16 21.93
N GLY A 43 -7.74 -17.02 21.86
CA GLY A 43 -6.81 -17.05 20.74
C GLY A 43 -5.66 -18.05 20.90
N THR A 44 -4.98 -18.30 19.78
CA THR A 44 -3.76 -19.10 19.70
C THR A 44 -2.60 -18.21 19.28
N TYR A 45 -1.49 -18.30 19.98
CA TYR A 45 -0.26 -17.56 19.75
C TYR A 45 0.91 -18.52 19.56
N TYR A 46 1.99 -18.01 18.99
CA TYR A 46 3.16 -18.81 18.71
C TYR A 46 4.43 -18.11 19.20
N LEU A 47 5.28 -18.88 19.87
CA LEU A 47 6.58 -18.44 20.36
C LEU A 47 7.67 -19.20 19.63
N GLY A 48 8.60 -18.46 19.02
CA GLY A 48 9.75 -19.00 18.30
C GLY A 48 11.07 -18.82 19.07
N PRO A 49 12.21 -19.17 18.44
CA PRO A 49 13.52 -19.08 19.07
C PRO A 49 13.83 -17.69 19.62
N GLY A 50 14.44 -17.65 20.81
CA GLY A 50 14.73 -16.41 21.53
C GLY A 50 13.52 -15.83 22.28
N SER A 51 12.37 -16.51 22.30
CA SER A 51 11.23 -16.18 23.17
C SER A 51 11.27 -17.00 24.47
N ALA A 52 10.47 -16.57 25.45
CA ALA A 52 10.30 -17.26 26.73
C ALA A 52 8.83 -17.64 26.93
N ALA A 53 8.53 -18.94 27.03
CA ALA A 53 7.26 -19.46 27.53
C ALA A 53 7.35 -19.60 29.07
N GLY A 54 6.26 -19.34 29.79
CA GLY A 54 6.28 -19.40 31.25
C GLY A 54 6.67 -18.09 31.94
N LEU A 55 7.15 -17.06 31.22
CA LEU A 55 7.64 -15.82 31.86
C LEU A 55 6.49 -14.97 32.42
N THR A 56 5.48 -14.71 31.60
CA THR A 56 4.26 -14.01 32.03
C THR A 56 3.49 -14.86 33.05
N ASP A 57 3.49 -16.17 32.86
CA ASP A 57 2.87 -17.14 33.78
C ASP A 57 3.54 -17.11 35.16
N CYS A 58 4.87 -17.04 35.20
CA CYS A 58 5.64 -16.93 36.44
C CYS A 58 5.37 -15.61 37.17
N PHE A 59 5.11 -14.53 36.42
CA PHE A 59 4.65 -13.27 36.98
C PHE A 59 3.22 -13.37 37.54
N TYR A 60 2.33 -14.08 36.83
CA TYR A 60 0.93 -14.28 37.19
C TYR A 60 0.72 -15.26 38.35
N GLY A 61 1.60 -16.26 38.49
CA GLY A 61 1.56 -17.31 39.50
C GLY A 61 0.96 -18.64 39.05
N MET A 62 0.42 -18.71 37.83
CA MET A 62 -0.10 -19.93 37.20
C MET A 62 0.04 -19.82 35.67
N TYR A 63 0.01 -20.95 34.97
CA TYR A 63 0.01 -20.96 33.51
C TYR A 63 -1.29 -20.35 32.96
N ILE A 64 -1.17 -19.24 32.20
CA ILE A 64 -2.29 -18.59 31.53
C ILE A 64 -2.50 -19.11 30.11
N TYR A 65 -1.54 -19.88 29.58
CA TYR A 65 -1.59 -20.56 28.29
C TYR A 65 -1.44 -22.08 28.45
N ASN A 66 -2.07 -22.85 27.55
CA ASN A 66 -1.64 -24.21 27.28
C ASN A 66 -0.47 -24.16 26.29
N TYR A 67 0.66 -24.77 26.64
CA TYR A 67 1.86 -24.75 25.79
C TYR A 67 2.08 -26.12 25.15
N PHE A 68 2.24 -26.14 23.82
CA PHE A 68 2.52 -27.35 23.04
C PHE A 68 3.73 -27.11 22.15
N ALA A 69 4.59 -28.11 22.00
CA ALA A 69 5.60 -28.11 20.95
C ALA A 69 4.87 -28.33 19.60
N GLU A 70 4.89 -27.33 18.72
CA GLU A 70 4.25 -27.44 17.41
C GLU A 70 5.06 -28.37 16.48
N GLU A 71 6.38 -28.32 16.63
CA GLU A 71 7.37 -29.13 15.96
C GLU A 71 8.41 -29.64 16.97
N GLU A 72 9.41 -30.41 16.53
CA GLU A 72 10.52 -30.78 17.39
C GLU A 72 11.19 -29.52 17.97
N THR A 73 10.98 -29.29 19.27
CA THR A 73 11.31 -28.02 19.91
C THR A 73 12.32 -28.23 21.00
N MET A 74 13.48 -27.59 20.83
CA MET A 74 14.55 -27.56 21.82
C MET A 74 14.44 -26.31 22.67
N VAL A 75 14.32 -26.50 23.97
CA VAL A 75 14.21 -25.42 24.96
C VAL A 75 15.28 -25.54 26.02
N LYS A 76 15.70 -24.40 26.56
CA LYS A 76 16.41 -24.33 27.83
C LYS A 76 15.39 -24.11 28.94
N ARG A 77 15.18 -25.14 29.74
CA ARG A 77 14.16 -25.24 30.79
C ARG A 77 14.73 -24.86 32.14
N TYR A 78 14.07 -23.96 32.85
CA TYR A 78 14.43 -23.47 34.17
C TYR A 78 13.34 -23.80 35.17
N LYS A 79 13.71 -24.40 36.30
CA LYS A 79 12.78 -24.55 37.43
C LYS A 79 12.64 -23.23 38.17
N VAL A 80 11.41 -22.82 38.39
CA VAL A 80 11.03 -21.61 39.10
C VAL A 80 10.03 -21.93 40.20
N SER A 81 9.91 -21.04 41.17
CA SER A 81 8.94 -21.16 42.26
C SER A 81 8.20 -19.87 42.53
N SER A 82 8.70 -18.73 42.03
CA SER A 82 8.03 -17.44 42.16
C SER A 82 8.51 -16.46 41.10
N SER A 83 7.78 -15.36 40.93
CA SER A 83 8.17 -14.24 40.05
C SER A 83 9.56 -13.67 40.35
N SER A 84 10.07 -13.81 41.58
CA SER A 84 11.44 -13.39 41.94
C SER A 84 12.55 -14.18 41.19
N ASP A 85 12.20 -15.32 40.60
CA ASP A 85 13.11 -16.18 39.86
C ASP A 85 13.31 -15.72 38.42
N ILE A 86 12.39 -14.90 37.90
CA ILE A 86 12.51 -14.30 36.56
C ILE A 86 13.82 -13.53 36.45
N SER A 87 14.18 -12.74 37.46
CA SER A 87 15.45 -12.00 37.50
C SER A 87 16.67 -12.92 37.44
N ARG A 88 16.59 -14.11 38.06
CA ARG A 88 17.68 -15.10 38.08
C ARG A 88 17.81 -15.81 36.73
N VAL A 89 16.69 -16.20 36.12
CA VAL A 89 16.64 -16.78 34.76
C VAL A 89 17.19 -15.81 33.72
N LEU A 90 16.76 -14.54 33.77
CA LEU A 90 17.23 -13.51 32.85
C LEU A 90 18.71 -13.15 33.06
N SER A 91 19.21 -13.25 34.29
CA SER A 91 20.63 -13.05 34.59
C SER A 91 21.50 -14.18 34.02
N ASP A 92 21.03 -15.43 34.04
CA ASP A 92 21.71 -16.56 33.38
C ASP A 92 21.74 -16.40 31.85
N GLN A 93 20.83 -15.59 31.30
CA GLN A 93 20.72 -15.31 29.86
C GLN A 93 21.06 -13.85 29.50
N ALA A 94 21.95 -13.21 30.27
CA ALA A 94 22.29 -11.81 30.11
C ALA A 94 22.75 -11.44 28.69
N ASP A 95 23.49 -12.32 28.02
CA ASP A 95 23.99 -12.09 26.65
C ASP A 95 22.86 -11.97 25.62
N ASN A 96 21.73 -12.62 25.89
CA ASN A 96 20.55 -12.68 25.02
C ASN A 96 19.42 -11.75 25.48
N ILE A 97 19.60 -10.97 26.55
CA ILE A 97 18.48 -10.27 27.19
C ILE A 97 17.81 -9.21 26.28
N GLY A 98 18.59 -8.55 25.43
CA GLY A 98 18.05 -7.61 24.44
C GLY A 98 17.10 -8.29 23.43
N ILE A 99 17.31 -9.57 23.14
CA ILE A 99 16.44 -10.37 22.25
C ILE A 99 15.12 -10.67 22.96
N PHE A 100 15.14 -11.04 24.25
CA PHE A 100 13.92 -11.29 25.02
C PHE A 100 13.02 -10.05 25.09
N VAL A 101 13.59 -8.86 25.30
CA VAL A 101 12.82 -7.61 25.34
C VAL A 101 12.12 -7.37 23.99
N ILE A 102 12.79 -7.65 22.88
CA ILE A 102 12.20 -7.52 21.54
C ILE A 102 11.07 -8.53 21.33
N MET A 103 11.31 -9.80 21.64
CA MET A 103 10.30 -10.85 21.46
C MET A 103 9.07 -10.61 22.32
N GLN A 104 9.26 -10.17 23.58
CA GLN A 104 8.16 -9.79 24.44
C GLN A 104 7.41 -8.56 23.93
N SER A 105 8.12 -7.54 23.40
CA SER A 105 7.47 -6.35 22.82
C SER A 105 6.59 -6.70 21.61
N ARG A 106 7.02 -7.66 20.78
CA ARG A 106 6.22 -8.19 19.66
C ARG A 106 5.00 -8.96 20.15
N HIS A 107 5.19 -9.84 21.12
CA HIS A 107 4.09 -10.59 21.73
C HIS A 107 3.05 -9.64 22.35
N ILE A 108 3.50 -8.58 23.03
CA ILE A 108 2.63 -7.52 23.56
C ILE A 108 1.85 -6.83 22.43
N ALA A 109 2.50 -6.50 21.31
CA ALA A 109 1.82 -5.87 20.18
C ALA A 109 0.73 -6.78 19.60
N ASP A 110 0.96 -8.10 19.52
CA ASP A 110 -0.04 -9.04 19.04
C ASP A 110 -1.22 -9.18 20.01
N ILE A 111 -0.95 -9.22 21.31
CA ILE A 111 -2.01 -9.22 22.34
C ILE A 111 -2.80 -7.90 22.32
N ILE A 112 -2.15 -6.75 22.07
CA ILE A 112 -2.84 -5.45 21.91
C ILE A 112 -3.79 -5.48 20.72
N LYS A 113 -3.39 -6.06 19.59
CA LYS A 113 -4.27 -6.21 18.42
C LYS A 113 -5.51 -7.03 18.79
N THR A 114 -5.33 -8.20 19.43
CA THR A 114 -6.45 -9.03 19.88
C THR A 114 -7.35 -8.28 20.87
N TYR A 115 -6.76 -7.56 21.83
CA TYR A 115 -7.49 -6.76 22.80
C TYR A 115 -8.36 -5.68 22.13
N LEU A 116 -7.82 -4.95 21.16
CA LEU A 116 -8.55 -3.91 20.42
C LEU A 116 -9.66 -4.51 19.54
N GLU A 117 -9.41 -5.68 18.93
CA GLU A 117 -10.40 -6.40 18.15
C GLU A 117 -11.57 -6.89 19.00
N LEU A 118 -11.29 -7.58 20.11
CA LEU A 118 -12.30 -8.03 21.06
C LEU A 118 -13.10 -6.85 21.64
N THR A 119 -12.43 -5.73 21.91
CA THR A 119 -13.09 -4.49 22.36
C THR A 119 -14.07 -3.97 21.30
N ARG A 120 -13.69 -3.99 20.02
CA ARG A 120 -14.57 -3.59 18.91
C ARG A 120 -15.78 -4.53 18.81
N ARG A 121 -15.57 -5.85 18.83
CA ARG A 121 -16.65 -6.84 18.78
C ARG A 121 -17.62 -6.70 19.96
N CYS A 122 -17.11 -6.47 21.17
CA CYS A 122 -17.94 -6.20 22.34
C CYS A 122 -18.77 -4.91 22.18
N ARG A 123 -18.24 -3.88 21.51
CA ARG A 123 -18.97 -2.63 21.23
C ARG A 123 -20.03 -2.76 20.13
N GLU A 124 -19.83 -3.67 19.19
CA GLU A 124 -20.84 -4.02 18.18
C GLU A 124 -22.05 -4.71 18.82
N LEU A 125 -21.82 -5.53 19.86
CA LEU A 125 -22.86 -6.21 20.63
C LEU A 125 -23.50 -5.30 21.72
N ASP A 126 -22.71 -4.46 22.36
CA ASP A 126 -23.11 -3.54 23.43
C ASP A 126 -22.41 -2.19 23.26
N THR A 127 -23.14 -1.20 22.74
CA THR A 127 -22.59 0.13 22.43
C THR A 127 -22.10 0.91 23.67
N GLU A 128 -22.54 0.54 24.88
CA GLU A 128 -22.07 1.15 26.12
C GLU A 128 -20.82 0.46 26.68
N TYR A 129 -20.38 -0.65 26.07
CA TYR A 129 -19.22 -1.41 26.54
C TYR A 129 -17.98 -0.54 26.72
N ARG A 130 -17.39 -0.65 27.92
CA ARG A 130 -16.14 -0.01 28.29
C ARG A 130 -15.10 -1.11 28.53
N PRO A 131 -13.94 -1.03 27.87
CA PRO A 131 -12.87 -2.00 28.09
C PRO A 131 -12.28 -1.86 29.49
N ASP A 132 -11.52 -2.87 29.94
CA ASP A 132 -11.03 -2.99 31.31
C ASP A 132 -10.24 -1.76 31.78
N SER A 133 -10.68 -1.18 32.90
CA SER A 133 -10.07 0.03 33.50
C SER A 133 -8.62 -0.14 33.95
N ARG A 134 -8.13 -1.38 34.10
CA ARG A 134 -6.74 -1.71 34.46
C ARG A 134 -5.74 -1.44 33.34
N ILE A 135 -6.22 -1.23 32.11
CA ILE A 135 -5.38 -0.96 30.94
C ILE A 135 -5.63 0.47 30.49
N ALA A 136 -4.76 1.39 30.91
CA ALA A 136 -4.88 2.77 30.53
C ALA A 136 -4.49 2.97 29.05
N ARG A 137 -5.09 3.97 28.38
CA ARG A 137 -4.80 4.25 26.97
C ARG A 137 -3.30 4.53 26.72
N TRP A 138 -2.66 5.25 27.62
CA TRP A 138 -1.24 5.57 27.50
C TRP A 138 -0.33 4.33 27.59
N GLU A 139 -0.75 3.27 28.29
CA GLU A 139 -0.01 2.01 28.34
C GLU A 139 -0.05 1.30 26.99
N LEU A 140 -1.22 1.29 26.33
CA LEU A 140 -1.37 0.78 24.96
C LEU A 140 -0.47 1.55 23.98
N ASP A 141 -0.50 2.89 24.05
CA ASP A 141 0.29 3.74 23.15
C ASP A 141 1.80 3.56 23.41
N LYS A 142 2.22 3.39 24.68
CA LYS A 142 3.61 3.09 25.05
C LYS A 142 4.09 1.79 24.42
N PHE A 143 3.39 0.68 24.62
CA PHE A 143 3.85 -0.61 24.11
C PHE A 143 3.78 -0.71 22.59
N ASN A 144 2.78 -0.07 21.96
CA ASN A 144 2.77 0.10 20.50
C ASN A 144 4.00 0.88 20.03
N ALA A 145 4.36 1.99 20.69
CA ALA A 145 5.54 2.77 20.32
C ALA A 145 6.86 2.00 20.56
N LEU A 146 6.96 1.18 21.61
CA LEU A 146 8.14 0.33 21.84
C LEU A 146 8.33 -0.69 20.71
N SER A 147 7.25 -1.20 20.12
CA SER A 147 7.32 -2.14 18.99
C SER A 147 7.83 -1.50 17.70
N THR A 148 7.81 -0.17 17.58
CA THR A 148 8.30 0.55 16.38
C THR A 148 9.76 0.99 16.49
N ILE A 149 10.38 0.83 17.66
CA ILE A 149 11.80 1.15 17.85
C ILE A 149 12.65 0.12 17.08
N PRO A 150 13.63 0.56 16.26
CA PRO A 150 14.50 -0.37 15.53
C PRO A 150 15.18 -1.37 16.46
N SER A 151 15.11 -2.67 16.10
CA SER A 151 15.67 -3.77 16.91
C SER A 151 17.11 -3.53 17.35
N LYS A 152 17.96 -2.96 16.49
CA LYS A 152 19.35 -2.64 16.82
C LYS A 152 19.45 -1.65 17.98
N VAL A 153 18.65 -0.58 17.96
CA VAL A 153 18.62 0.42 19.04
C VAL A 153 18.13 -0.20 20.34
N THR A 154 17.09 -1.03 20.25
CA THR A 154 16.54 -1.78 21.39
C THR A 154 17.59 -2.72 21.99
N VAL A 155 18.28 -3.51 21.16
CA VAL A 155 19.35 -4.42 21.60
C VAL A 155 20.49 -3.63 22.23
N ASP A 156 20.99 -2.59 21.57
CA ASP A 156 22.13 -1.79 22.07
C ASP A 156 21.79 -1.13 23.41
N PHE A 157 20.57 -0.58 23.54
CA PHE A 157 20.09 0.03 24.77
C PHE A 157 19.97 -1.00 25.91
N TYR A 158 19.29 -2.12 25.70
CA TYR A 158 19.05 -3.10 26.76
C TYR A 158 20.27 -3.97 27.08
N LYS A 159 21.20 -4.16 26.13
CA LYS A 159 22.52 -4.74 26.42
C LYS A 159 23.37 -3.83 27.29
N SER A 160 23.22 -2.50 27.18
CA SER A 160 23.99 -1.55 28.00
C SER A 160 23.61 -1.57 29.49
N SER A 161 22.42 -2.10 29.84
CA SER A 161 21.96 -2.20 31.23
C SER A 161 21.04 -3.42 31.44
N LEU A 162 21.60 -4.48 32.02
CA LEU A 162 20.86 -5.68 32.40
C LEU A 162 19.66 -5.36 33.30
N THR A 163 19.83 -4.45 34.26
CA THR A 163 18.76 -4.05 35.19
C THR A 163 17.61 -3.34 34.47
N ALA A 164 17.91 -2.47 33.49
CA ALA A 164 16.87 -1.82 32.69
C ALA A 164 16.10 -2.84 31.83
N ALA A 165 16.81 -3.83 31.26
CA ALA A 165 16.20 -4.89 30.47
C ALA A 165 15.28 -5.79 31.31
N ILE A 166 15.74 -6.22 32.49
CA ILE A 166 14.91 -6.97 33.45
C ILE A 166 13.68 -6.14 33.85
N GLY A 167 13.85 -4.85 34.15
CA GLY A 167 12.74 -3.96 34.50
C GLY A 167 11.70 -3.82 33.39
N ALA A 168 12.14 -3.69 32.13
CA ALA A 168 11.25 -3.67 30.97
C ALA A 168 10.48 -4.98 30.83
N ILE A 169 11.11 -6.12 31.13
CA ILE A 169 10.48 -7.43 31.06
C ILE A 169 9.38 -7.61 32.11
N TYR A 170 9.61 -7.16 33.34
CA TYR A 170 8.57 -7.18 34.39
C TYR A 170 7.40 -6.25 34.04
N ASP A 171 7.67 -5.08 33.49
CA ASP A 171 6.60 -4.15 33.09
C ASP A 171 5.77 -4.73 31.93
N GLY A 172 6.42 -5.37 30.96
CA GLY A 172 5.76 -6.10 29.89
C GLY A 172 4.93 -7.28 30.39
N ALA A 173 5.46 -8.07 31.32
CA ALA A 173 4.75 -9.20 31.91
C ALA A 173 3.51 -8.75 32.69
N ARG A 174 3.62 -7.68 33.49
CA ARG A 174 2.47 -7.05 34.17
C ARG A 174 1.39 -6.62 33.19
N PHE A 175 1.78 -5.97 32.10
CA PHE A 175 0.85 -5.54 31.07
C PHE A 175 0.15 -6.73 30.41
N LEU A 176 0.90 -7.77 30.02
CA LEU A 176 0.36 -8.99 29.41
C LEU A 176 -0.64 -9.70 30.33
N SER A 177 -0.37 -9.79 31.63
CA SER A 177 -1.31 -10.35 32.59
C SER A 177 -2.63 -9.59 32.61
N ASN A 178 -2.59 -8.25 32.68
CA ASN A 178 -3.80 -7.43 32.65
C ASN A 178 -4.55 -7.57 31.31
N ALA A 179 -3.81 -7.59 30.20
CA ALA A 179 -4.38 -7.75 28.86
C ALA A 179 -5.03 -9.13 28.67
N ASN A 180 -4.40 -10.20 29.17
CA ASN A 180 -4.94 -11.55 29.15
C ASN A 180 -6.27 -11.64 29.91
N ASP A 181 -6.33 -11.09 31.13
CA ASP A 181 -7.58 -11.07 31.91
C ASP A 181 -8.69 -10.32 31.15
N ALA A 182 -8.37 -9.16 30.58
CA ALA A 182 -9.35 -8.36 29.84
C ALA A 182 -9.84 -9.09 28.58
N CYS A 183 -8.94 -9.76 27.86
CA CYS A 183 -9.28 -10.57 26.69
C CYS A 183 -10.14 -11.79 27.06
N THR A 184 -9.85 -12.45 28.18
CA THR A 184 -10.67 -13.57 28.68
C THR A 184 -12.07 -13.10 29.04
N GLN A 185 -12.21 -11.99 29.78
CA GLN A 185 -13.53 -11.42 30.10
C GLN A 185 -14.34 -11.03 28.85
N MET A 186 -13.67 -10.48 27.83
CA MET A 186 -14.31 -10.15 26.56
C MET A 186 -14.73 -11.39 25.78
N ALA A 187 -13.89 -12.43 25.78
CA ALA A 187 -14.21 -13.70 25.13
C ALA A 187 -15.41 -14.38 25.81
N ASP A 188 -15.47 -14.40 27.14
CA ASP A 188 -16.61 -14.91 27.90
C ASP A 188 -17.91 -14.16 27.52
N LYS A 189 -17.85 -12.82 27.42
CA LYS A 189 -19.00 -12.00 27.00
C LYS A 189 -19.43 -12.25 25.56
N LEU A 190 -18.49 -12.58 24.68
CA LEU A 190 -18.73 -12.90 23.28
C LEU A 190 -19.05 -14.39 23.04
N GLU A 191 -19.14 -15.18 24.11
CA GLU A 191 -19.31 -16.64 24.05
C GLU A 191 -18.23 -17.34 23.19
N ILE A 192 -17.02 -16.75 23.15
CA ILE A 192 -15.86 -17.33 22.48
C ILE A 192 -15.21 -18.31 23.45
N ASN A 193 -15.24 -19.59 23.10
CA ASN A 193 -14.52 -20.63 23.83
C ASN A 193 -13.62 -21.41 22.87
N LEU A 194 -12.33 -21.04 22.87
CA LEU A 194 -11.26 -21.73 22.14
C LEU A 194 -10.41 -22.63 23.05
N ASP A 195 -10.92 -23.00 24.23
CA ASP A 195 -10.20 -23.96 25.07
C ASP A 195 -9.98 -25.27 24.32
N TYR A 196 -8.79 -25.82 24.52
CA TYR A 196 -8.34 -27.04 23.87
C TYR A 196 -9.24 -28.22 24.26
N VAL A 197 -9.80 -28.90 23.25
CA VAL A 197 -10.49 -30.18 23.38
C VAL A 197 -9.55 -31.27 22.85
N GLU A 198 -9.29 -32.32 23.64
CA GLU A 198 -8.52 -33.48 23.13
C GLU A 198 -9.30 -34.14 21.99
N GLU A 199 -8.73 -34.13 20.79
CA GLU A 199 -9.27 -34.87 19.65
C GLU A 199 -8.94 -36.36 19.80
N GLU A 200 -9.96 -37.21 19.88
CA GLU A 200 -9.81 -38.65 19.65
C GLU A 200 -9.39 -38.84 18.18
N VAL A 201 -8.18 -39.35 17.96
CA VAL A 201 -7.57 -39.52 16.63
C VAL A 201 -8.22 -40.67 15.86
N PRO A 202 -8.75 -40.45 14.64
CA PRO A 202 -8.80 -41.47 13.60
C PRO A 202 -7.62 -41.27 12.64
N GLU A 203 -6.97 -42.38 12.30
CA GLU A 203 -5.85 -42.47 11.35
C GLU A 203 -6.25 -42.00 9.93
N ASP A 204 -5.30 -41.32 9.28
CA ASP A 204 -5.21 -40.97 7.86
C ASP A 204 -6.31 -40.07 7.26
N ASP A 205 -6.10 -38.75 7.35
CA ASP A 205 -6.16 -37.77 6.25
C ASP A 205 -6.24 -36.37 6.86
N PHE A 206 -5.18 -35.55 6.77
CA PHE A 206 -5.23 -34.09 6.61
C PHE A 206 -3.80 -33.51 6.57
N ILE A 207 -3.24 -33.40 5.37
CA ILE A 207 -2.17 -32.43 5.07
C ILE A 207 -2.85 -31.21 4.45
N MET A 208 -2.81 -30.07 5.16
CA MET A 208 -2.48 -28.72 4.67
C MET A 208 -3.08 -27.64 5.57
N ALA A 209 -2.28 -27.16 6.52
CA ALA A 209 -2.31 -25.75 6.93
C ALA A 209 -0.96 -25.15 6.54
N LEU A 210 -1.01 -24.11 5.70
CA LEU A 210 0.15 -23.53 5.04
C LEU A 210 1.17 -22.94 6.03
N GLU A 211 2.39 -23.44 5.90
CA GLU A 211 3.72 -22.87 6.20
C GLU A 211 3.80 -21.59 7.04
N ASP A 212 4.30 -21.80 8.26
CA ASP A 212 5.01 -20.82 9.05
C ASP A 212 6.23 -20.26 8.31
N THR A 213 6.49 -18.98 8.56
CA THR A 213 7.66 -18.28 8.07
C THR A 213 8.79 -18.28 9.13
N PRO A 214 9.74 -19.24 9.21
CA PRO A 214 10.93 -19.05 10.04
C PRO A 214 12.22 -18.59 9.33
N ALA A 215 12.72 -17.40 9.68
CA ALA A 215 14.14 -17.05 9.84
C ALA A 215 14.70 -15.89 8.98
N ALA A 216 14.87 -14.80 9.74
CA ALA A 216 15.84 -13.72 9.60
C ALA A 216 15.60 -12.61 8.55
N PHE A 217 16.38 -11.53 8.70
CA PHE A 217 16.57 -10.33 7.85
C PHE A 217 15.96 -9.00 8.34
N ILE A 218 16.73 -7.91 8.59
CA ILE A 218 18.12 -7.56 8.24
C ILE A 218 18.72 -6.57 9.27
N THR A 219 19.97 -6.80 9.71
CA THR A 219 21.03 -5.79 9.52
C THR A 219 22.31 -6.52 9.09
N THR A 220 22.89 -6.06 7.97
CA THR A 220 24.02 -6.58 7.17
C THR A 220 23.70 -7.75 6.25
N ASP A 221 24.05 -7.59 4.96
CA ASP A 221 23.79 -8.52 3.83
C ASP A 221 24.32 -9.95 4.01
N ASP A 222 25.11 -10.23 5.05
CA ASP A 222 25.83 -11.50 5.22
C ASP A 222 25.04 -12.62 5.91
N ASP A 223 23.87 -12.36 6.50
CA ASP A 223 23.12 -13.41 7.21
C ASP A 223 21.94 -14.02 6.40
N PHE A 224 21.57 -13.49 5.20
CA PHE A 224 20.34 -13.91 4.47
C PHE A 224 20.27 -15.42 4.23
N ASP A 225 19.40 -16.14 4.98
CA ASP A 225 19.20 -17.58 4.81
C ASP A 225 18.41 -17.84 3.51
N GLU A 226 19.15 -17.80 2.41
CA GLU A 226 18.66 -18.05 1.06
C GLU A 226 18.06 -19.44 0.92
N ASP A 227 18.56 -20.42 1.68
CA ASP A 227 18.11 -21.80 1.58
C ASP A 227 16.77 -21.96 2.29
N TYR A 228 16.61 -21.35 3.47
CA TYR A 228 15.31 -21.27 4.13
C TYR A 228 14.30 -20.48 3.27
N ALA A 229 14.65 -19.28 2.81
CA ALA A 229 13.74 -18.48 1.99
C ALA A 229 13.36 -19.20 0.69
N TRP A 230 14.29 -19.95 0.09
CA TRP A 230 14.01 -20.78 -1.07
C TRP A 230 13.07 -21.95 -0.74
N SER A 231 13.26 -22.61 0.40
CA SER A 231 12.36 -23.69 0.86
C SER A 231 10.91 -23.22 0.95
N GLN A 232 10.71 -21.95 1.33
CA GLN A 232 9.39 -21.34 1.38
C GLN A 232 8.79 -21.04 0.02
N LEU A 233 9.58 -21.03 -1.06
CA LEU A 233 9.10 -20.76 -2.42
C LEU A 233 8.85 -22.05 -3.21
N GLU A 234 9.29 -23.21 -2.70
CA GLU A 234 9.07 -24.48 -3.37
C GLU A 234 7.56 -24.78 -3.50
N LYS A 235 7.16 -25.17 -4.72
CA LYS A 235 5.76 -25.50 -5.06
C LYS A 235 4.82 -24.32 -4.79
N SER A 236 5.26 -23.10 -5.09
CA SER A 236 4.46 -21.89 -4.86
C SER A 236 3.10 -21.94 -5.56
N LEU A 237 3.08 -22.41 -6.82
CA LEU A 237 1.86 -22.45 -7.62
C LEU A 237 0.79 -23.38 -6.99
N PRO A 238 1.05 -24.68 -6.75
CA PRO A 238 0.11 -25.55 -6.05
C PRO A 238 -0.37 -24.97 -4.72
N ARG A 239 0.54 -24.42 -3.91
CA ARG A 239 0.22 -23.87 -2.59
C ARG A 239 -0.69 -22.65 -2.65
N LEU A 240 -0.49 -21.75 -3.61
CA LEU A 240 -1.39 -20.63 -3.87
C LEU A 240 -2.79 -21.09 -4.30
N LEU A 241 -2.88 -22.12 -5.15
CA LEU A 241 -4.15 -22.68 -5.59
C LEU A 241 -4.91 -23.35 -4.44
N THR A 242 -4.21 -24.06 -3.56
CA THR A 242 -4.80 -24.60 -2.32
C THR A 242 -5.23 -23.49 -1.38
N TYR A 243 -4.38 -22.48 -1.15
CA TYR A 243 -4.73 -21.33 -0.32
C TYR A 243 -6.00 -20.64 -0.84
N ALA A 244 -6.18 -20.55 -2.16
CA ALA A 244 -7.38 -20.00 -2.79
C ALA A 244 -8.62 -20.91 -2.66
N GLU A 245 -8.50 -22.17 -2.22
CA GLU A 245 -9.57 -23.19 -2.30
C GLU A 245 -10.20 -23.28 -3.70
N LEU A 246 -9.35 -23.20 -4.74
CA LEU A 246 -9.83 -23.29 -6.11
C LEU A 246 -10.33 -24.71 -6.41
N ASP A 247 -11.43 -24.81 -7.16
CA ASP A 247 -11.97 -26.11 -7.60
C ASP A 247 -10.93 -26.93 -8.38
N SER A 248 -10.90 -28.25 -8.13
CA SER A 248 -9.87 -29.17 -8.66
C SER A 248 -9.70 -29.08 -10.18
N ASP A 249 -10.81 -28.90 -10.91
CA ASP A 249 -10.79 -28.78 -12.38
C ASP A 249 -10.11 -27.47 -12.81
N SER A 250 -10.49 -26.33 -12.22
CA SER A 250 -9.86 -25.03 -12.51
C SER A 250 -8.40 -25.01 -12.07
N ALA A 251 -8.05 -25.62 -10.94
CA ALA A 251 -6.67 -25.72 -10.46
C ALA A 251 -5.80 -26.53 -11.42
N SER A 252 -6.27 -27.72 -11.82
CA SER A 252 -5.58 -28.58 -12.80
C SER A 252 -5.41 -27.86 -14.14
N ARG A 253 -6.45 -27.18 -14.61
CA ARG A 253 -6.39 -26.38 -15.85
C ARG A 253 -5.37 -25.25 -15.73
N PHE A 254 -5.36 -24.51 -14.61
CA PHE A 254 -4.42 -23.42 -14.42
C PHE A 254 -2.97 -23.89 -14.39
N MET A 255 -2.68 -25.00 -13.70
CA MET A 255 -1.35 -25.62 -13.70
C MET A 255 -0.88 -26.00 -15.11
N GLN A 256 -1.74 -26.59 -15.94
CA GLN A 256 -1.41 -26.91 -17.34
C GLN A 256 -1.10 -25.66 -18.17
N LEU A 257 -1.85 -24.58 -17.95
CA LEU A 257 -1.63 -23.31 -18.65
C LEU A 257 -0.28 -22.69 -18.23
N ILE A 258 0.04 -22.68 -16.94
CA ILE A 258 1.33 -22.17 -16.44
C ILE A 258 2.49 -23.02 -16.95
N GLU A 259 2.36 -24.34 -16.98
CA GLU A 259 3.39 -25.23 -17.53
C GLU A 259 3.72 -24.88 -19.00
N THR A 260 2.68 -24.61 -19.79
CA THR A 260 2.87 -24.15 -21.18
C THR A 260 3.50 -22.75 -21.24
N TYR A 261 3.18 -21.88 -20.28
CA TYR A 261 3.67 -20.51 -20.20
C TYR A 261 5.11 -20.39 -19.69
N ARG A 262 5.65 -21.44 -19.05
CA ARG A 262 7.07 -21.50 -18.62
C ARG A 262 8.04 -21.40 -19.80
N ASP A 263 7.65 -21.82 -21.01
CA ASP A 263 8.45 -21.59 -22.21
C ASP A 263 8.53 -20.08 -22.53
N PRO A 264 9.72 -19.44 -22.46
CA PRO A 264 9.86 -18.01 -22.74
C PRO A 264 9.35 -17.59 -24.13
N LYS A 265 9.32 -18.51 -25.10
CA LYS A 265 8.75 -18.24 -26.43
C LYS A 265 7.26 -17.96 -26.35
N GLN A 266 6.52 -18.68 -25.51
CA GLN A 266 5.07 -18.49 -25.34
C GLN A 266 4.74 -17.17 -24.63
N GLN A 267 5.68 -16.63 -23.85
CA GLN A 267 5.51 -15.36 -23.14
C GLN A 267 5.52 -14.16 -24.10
N VAL A 268 6.36 -14.20 -25.14
CA VAL A 268 6.52 -13.09 -26.10
C VAL A 268 5.89 -13.34 -27.46
N SER A 269 5.52 -14.59 -27.77
CA SER A 269 5.02 -14.95 -29.10
C SER A 269 3.79 -14.12 -29.48
N PRO A 270 3.78 -13.56 -30.70
CA PRO A 270 2.63 -12.86 -31.24
C PRO A 270 1.58 -13.81 -31.83
N SER A 271 1.76 -15.14 -31.77
CA SER A 271 0.80 -16.11 -32.33
C SER A 271 -0.54 -16.07 -31.60
N ASP A 272 -1.61 -16.48 -32.28
CA ASP A 272 -2.96 -16.44 -31.71
C ASP A 272 -3.12 -17.47 -30.58
N GLU A 273 -2.41 -18.59 -30.64
CA GLU A 273 -2.36 -19.60 -29.57
C GLU A 273 -1.71 -19.03 -28.31
N ALA A 274 -0.58 -18.33 -28.45
CA ALA A 274 0.12 -17.71 -27.32
C ALA A 274 -0.69 -16.55 -26.71
N ARG A 275 -1.42 -15.79 -27.54
CA ARG A 275 -2.37 -14.77 -27.06
C ARG A 275 -3.54 -15.39 -26.32
N GLN A 276 -4.07 -16.51 -26.82
CA GLN A 276 -5.17 -17.23 -26.18
C GLN A 276 -4.72 -17.80 -24.82
N LEU A 277 -3.53 -18.42 -24.77
CA LEU A 277 -2.90 -18.88 -23.54
C LEU A 277 -2.82 -17.77 -22.48
N ARG A 278 -2.26 -16.61 -22.82
CA ARG A 278 -2.15 -15.47 -21.89
C ARG A 278 -3.51 -14.94 -21.44
N ARG A 279 -4.54 -14.94 -22.29
CA ARG A 279 -5.91 -14.53 -21.93
C ARG A 279 -6.57 -15.52 -20.97
N GLU A 280 -6.41 -16.83 -21.20
CA GLU A 280 -6.93 -17.86 -20.30
C GLU A 280 -6.27 -17.82 -18.94
N ILE A 281 -4.94 -17.66 -18.90
CA ILE A 281 -4.19 -17.43 -17.65
C ILE A 281 -4.71 -16.18 -16.96
N SER A 282 -4.85 -15.06 -17.67
CA SER A 282 -5.34 -13.80 -17.07
C SER A 282 -6.73 -13.96 -16.44
N LYS A 283 -7.65 -14.67 -17.12
CA LYS A 283 -9.00 -14.89 -16.61
C LYS A 283 -9.00 -15.65 -15.28
N LEU A 284 -8.22 -16.73 -15.20
CA LEU A 284 -8.12 -17.53 -13.98
C LEU A 284 -7.29 -16.81 -12.90
N TYR A 285 -6.26 -16.06 -13.28
CA TYR A 285 -5.44 -15.26 -12.38
C TYR A 285 -6.30 -14.30 -11.54
N TYR A 286 -7.19 -13.52 -12.16
CA TYR A 286 -8.01 -12.56 -11.41
C TYR A 286 -9.05 -13.24 -10.51
N LYS A 287 -9.58 -14.41 -10.92
CA LYS A 287 -10.41 -15.27 -10.06
C LYS A 287 -9.62 -15.72 -8.82
N ILE A 288 -8.39 -16.23 -9.02
CA ILE A 288 -7.50 -16.67 -7.94
C ILE A 288 -7.15 -15.47 -7.05
N TYR A 289 -6.83 -14.31 -7.63
CA TYR A 289 -6.49 -13.10 -6.88
C TYR A 289 -7.59 -12.70 -5.90
N TYR A 290 -8.85 -12.69 -6.35
CA TYR A 290 -9.99 -12.40 -5.49
C TYR A 290 -10.14 -13.40 -4.33
N LEU A 291 -10.05 -14.71 -4.61
CA LEU A 291 -10.18 -15.76 -3.60
C LEU A 291 -9.06 -15.67 -2.55
N VAL A 292 -7.81 -15.47 -3.00
CA VAL A 292 -6.66 -15.29 -2.11
C VAL A 292 -6.79 -14.00 -1.30
N PHE A 293 -7.24 -12.90 -1.92
CA PHE A 293 -7.45 -11.62 -1.23
C PHE A 293 -8.44 -11.75 -0.07
N ASN A 294 -9.60 -12.35 -0.31
CA ASN A 294 -10.65 -12.51 0.71
C ASN A 294 -10.20 -13.35 1.91
N LYS A 295 -9.28 -14.29 1.71
CA LYS A 295 -8.68 -15.04 2.82
C LYS A 295 -7.57 -14.27 3.51
N ALA A 296 -6.68 -13.64 2.73
CA ALA A 296 -5.54 -12.92 3.25
C ALA A 296 -5.97 -11.71 4.10
N VAL A 297 -7.05 -11.01 3.72
CA VAL A 297 -7.54 -9.85 4.48
C VAL A 297 -8.10 -10.21 5.85
N ASN A 298 -8.58 -11.45 6.02
CA ASN A 298 -9.10 -11.98 7.28
C ASN A 298 -8.02 -12.73 8.08
N SER A 299 -6.83 -12.91 7.52
CA SER A 299 -5.71 -13.65 8.13
C SER A 299 -4.81 -12.70 8.94
N LEU A 300 -4.42 -13.11 10.14
CA LEU A 300 -3.52 -12.35 11.03
C LEU A 300 -2.08 -12.29 10.52
N THR A 301 -1.65 -13.33 9.80
CA THR A 301 -0.33 -13.44 9.17
C THR A 301 -0.52 -13.93 7.74
N THR A 302 0.02 -13.17 6.80
CA THR A 302 -0.02 -13.53 5.38
C THR A 302 1.30 -14.19 5.02
N PRO A 303 1.32 -15.46 4.56
CA PRO A 303 2.55 -16.12 4.13
C PRO A 303 3.29 -15.29 3.06
N PRO A 304 4.63 -15.29 3.02
CA PRO A 304 5.39 -14.49 2.05
C PRO A 304 4.96 -14.73 0.60
N ILE A 305 4.68 -15.97 0.19
CA ILE A 305 4.19 -16.27 -1.16
C ILE A 305 2.86 -15.57 -1.46
N VAL A 306 1.96 -15.51 -0.48
CA VAL A 306 0.68 -14.80 -0.63
C VAL A 306 0.93 -13.29 -0.74
N SER A 307 1.84 -12.73 0.05
CA SER A 307 2.25 -11.33 -0.06
C SER A 307 2.89 -11.03 -1.42
N MET A 308 3.76 -11.92 -1.92
CA MET A 308 4.39 -11.81 -3.23
C MET A 308 3.37 -11.89 -4.37
N PHE A 309 2.38 -12.78 -4.27
CA PHE A 309 1.30 -12.86 -5.25
C PHE A 309 0.46 -11.58 -5.27
N LEU A 310 -0.03 -11.15 -4.11
CA LEU A 310 -0.95 -10.01 -4.01
C LEU A 310 -0.30 -8.67 -4.38
N ASN A 311 0.97 -8.47 -4.02
CA ASN A 311 1.68 -7.20 -4.26
C ASN A 311 2.52 -7.19 -5.54
N PHE A 312 3.02 -8.33 -6.02
CA PHE A 312 3.99 -8.39 -7.12
C PHE A 312 3.54 -9.23 -8.33
N GLY A 313 2.45 -10.00 -8.22
CA GLY A 313 1.98 -10.89 -9.29
C GLY A 313 2.80 -12.17 -9.43
N TYR A 314 3.55 -12.53 -8.39
CA TYR A 314 4.30 -13.78 -8.32
C TYR A 314 3.37 -15.00 -8.22
N MET A 315 3.64 -16.08 -8.95
CA MET A 315 2.87 -17.33 -8.80
C MET A 315 3.69 -18.61 -8.77
N ASP A 316 4.85 -18.64 -9.44
CA ASP A 316 5.61 -19.88 -9.65
C ASP A 316 7.11 -19.58 -9.63
N GLU A 317 7.85 -20.37 -8.87
CA GLU A 317 9.29 -20.27 -8.70
C GLU A 317 10.08 -20.54 -9.99
N ASN A 318 9.50 -21.26 -10.97
CA ASN A 318 10.16 -21.60 -12.24
C ASN A 318 9.97 -20.52 -13.32
N LEU A 319 9.19 -19.47 -13.04
CA LEU A 319 9.01 -18.32 -13.94
C LEU A 319 10.03 -17.20 -13.69
N LEU A 320 10.77 -17.31 -12.58
CA LEU A 320 11.81 -16.39 -12.16
C LEU A 320 13.11 -17.14 -11.92
N SER A 321 14.24 -16.45 -12.07
CA SER A 321 15.53 -16.95 -11.59
C SER A 321 15.54 -16.98 -10.06
N ARG A 322 16.37 -17.87 -9.49
CA ARG A 322 16.51 -18.03 -8.04
C ARG A 322 16.80 -16.69 -7.33
N GLU A 323 17.74 -15.91 -7.88
CA GLU A 323 18.11 -14.59 -7.36
C GLU A 323 16.90 -13.64 -7.30
N ASN A 324 16.17 -13.53 -8.41
CA ASN A 324 15.00 -12.66 -8.51
C ASN A 324 13.86 -13.07 -7.57
N ALA A 325 13.61 -14.37 -7.43
CA ALA A 325 12.59 -14.90 -6.53
C ALA A 325 12.93 -14.63 -5.05
N LEU A 326 14.20 -14.81 -4.66
CA LEU A 326 14.68 -14.48 -3.31
C LEU A 326 14.64 -12.97 -3.03
N GLU A 327 14.92 -12.14 -4.03
CA GLU A 327 14.77 -10.70 -3.90
C GLU A 327 13.30 -10.30 -3.69
N LEU A 328 12.36 -10.86 -4.46
CA LEU A 328 10.93 -10.63 -4.22
C LEU A 328 10.48 -11.10 -2.84
N TYR A 329 11.03 -12.21 -2.33
CA TYR A 329 10.79 -12.67 -0.97
C TYR A 329 11.22 -11.60 0.04
N LYS A 330 12.44 -11.06 -0.06
CA LYS A 330 12.92 -9.95 0.78
C LYS A 330 11.98 -8.74 0.70
N LEU A 331 11.57 -8.35 -0.51
CA LEU A 331 10.66 -7.22 -0.70
C LEU A 331 9.28 -7.45 -0.09
N SER A 332 8.78 -8.69 -0.08
CA SER A 332 7.47 -9.03 0.48
C SER A 332 7.37 -8.76 1.98
N LEU A 333 8.52 -8.75 2.69
CA LEU A 333 8.60 -8.47 4.12
C LEU A 333 8.52 -6.98 4.45
N ILE A 334 8.87 -6.10 3.49
CA ILE A 334 8.95 -4.64 3.69
C ILE A 334 7.90 -3.86 2.90
N VAL A 335 7.27 -4.47 1.88
CA VAL A 335 6.36 -3.79 0.94
C VAL A 335 5.22 -3.04 1.63
N GLU A 336 4.68 -3.59 2.72
CA GLU A 336 3.59 -2.95 3.44
C GLU A 336 4.01 -1.59 4.03
N ASN A 337 5.24 -1.48 4.51
CA ASN A 337 5.78 -0.27 5.11
C ASN A 337 6.33 0.69 4.06
N GLU A 338 6.98 0.17 3.02
CA GLU A 338 7.75 0.97 2.05
C GLU A 338 6.91 1.45 0.86
N CYS A 339 5.77 0.80 0.56
CA CYS A 339 4.95 1.07 -0.62
C CYS A 339 3.52 1.54 -0.30
N ASN A 340 3.24 1.89 0.96
CA ASN A 340 1.97 2.48 1.37
C ASN A 340 2.17 3.79 2.15
N GLY A 341 1.15 4.64 2.14
CA GLY A 341 1.09 5.90 2.90
C GLY A 341 1.27 7.14 2.04
N SER A 342 0.93 8.31 2.59
CA SER A 342 1.02 9.61 1.90
C SER A 342 0.29 9.67 0.54
N GLY A 343 -0.82 8.94 0.39
CA GLY A 343 -1.57 8.83 -0.88
C GLY A 343 -0.98 7.83 -1.88
N VAL A 344 0.00 7.03 -1.47
CA VAL A 344 0.52 5.89 -2.26
C VAL A 344 -0.01 4.59 -1.66
N HIS A 345 -0.46 3.68 -2.52
CA HIS A 345 -1.07 2.43 -2.12
C HIS A 345 -0.61 1.29 -3.04
N THR A 346 -0.21 0.15 -2.48
CA THR A 346 -0.23 -1.08 -3.28
C THR A 346 -1.66 -1.43 -3.66
N LEU A 347 -1.86 -2.17 -4.75
CA LEU A 347 -3.20 -2.66 -5.09
C LEU A 347 -3.85 -3.43 -3.93
N TYR A 348 -3.07 -4.23 -3.20
CA TYR A 348 -3.56 -4.94 -2.03
C TYR A 348 -4.09 -3.99 -0.93
N SER A 349 -3.34 -2.92 -0.62
CA SER A 349 -3.79 -1.89 0.32
C SER A 349 -4.98 -1.08 -0.19
N TRP A 350 -5.03 -0.80 -1.49
CA TRP A 350 -6.15 -0.11 -2.14
C TRP A 350 -7.45 -0.90 -2.01
N LEU A 351 -7.42 -2.21 -2.30
CA LEU A 351 -8.59 -3.07 -2.17
C LEU A 351 -9.03 -3.22 -0.70
N ARG A 352 -8.09 -3.24 0.27
CA ARG A 352 -8.42 -3.23 1.71
C ARG A 352 -9.15 -1.95 2.13
N GLN A 353 -8.71 -0.79 1.66
CA GLN A 353 -9.40 0.48 1.95
C GLN A 353 -10.83 0.50 1.37
N ILE A 354 -11.06 -0.12 0.20
CA ILE A 354 -12.42 -0.29 -0.34
C ILE A 354 -13.24 -1.23 0.54
N LEU A 355 -12.65 -2.35 0.98
CA LEU A 355 -13.33 -3.30 1.85
C LEU A 355 -13.73 -2.68 3.20
N TRP A 356 -12.87 -1.83 3.76
CA TRP A 356 -13.12 -1.13 5.03
C TRP A 356 -14.00 0.12 4.89
N GLY A 357 -14.30 0.54 3.66
CA GLY A 357 -15.16 1.70 3.38
C GLY A 357 -14.44 3.06 3.43
N ASP A 358 -13.11 3.07 3.49
CA ASP A 358 -12.30 4.30 3.47
C ASP A 358 -12.23 4.93 2.08
N LYS A 359 -12.36 4.12 1.02
CA LYS A 359 -12.30 4.53 -0.38
C LYS A 359 -13.44 3.92 -1.19
N GLU A 360 -13.93 4.64 -2.19
CA GLU A 360 -14.94 4.12 -3.13
C GLU A 360 -14.29 3.46 -4.37
N PRO A 361 -14.94 2.46 -5.01
CA PRO A 361 -14.44 1.87 -6.25
C PRO A 361 -14.29 2.88 -7.39
N SER A 362 -13.44 2.54 -8.34
CA SER A 362 -13.11 3.38 -9.49
C SER A 362 -14.21 3.36 -10.54
N LYS A 363 -14.32 4.45 -11.27
CA LYS A 363 -15.27 4.57 -12.39
C LYS A 363 -15.09 3.44 -13.38
N ASN A 364 -16.18 2.98 -13.95
CA ASN A 364 -16.12 2.01 -15.05
C ASN A 364 -15.79 2.68 -16.40
N MET A 365 -15.64 1.86 -17.44
CA MET A 365 -15.35 2.31 -18.80
C MET A 365 -16.40 3.26 -19.41
N MET A 366 -17.56 3.41 -18.79
CA MET A 366 -18.63 4.33 -19.20
C MET A 366 -18.64 5.64 -18.37
N ASP A 367 -17.58 5.91 -17.60
CA ASP A 367 -17.47 7.07 -16.68
C ASP A 367 -18.55 7.08 -15.58
N MET A 368 -19.10 5.90 -15.22
CA MET A 368 -20.08 5.75 -14.13
C MET A 368 -19.41 5.23 -12.85
N ASP A 369 -19.72 5.86 -11.73
CA ASP A 369 -19.33 5.38 -10.40
C ASP A 369 -20.08 4.08 -10.02
N TYR A 370 -19.64 3.40 -8.96
CA TYR A 370 -20.29 2.18 -8.45
C TYR A 370 -21.79 2.42 -8.16
N ALA A 371 -22.11 3.48 -7.42
CA ALA A 371 -23.49 3.83 -7.09
C ALA A 371 -24.34 4.14 -8.33
N GLU A 372 -23.76 4.80 -9.34
CA GLU A 372 -24.45 5.10 -10.59
C GLU A 372 -24.69 3.82 -11.42
N THR A 373 -23.74 2.88 -11.39
CA THR A 373 -23.85 1.56 -12.03
C THR A 373 -24.99 0.73 -11.43
N ILE A 374 -25.06 0.65 -10.10
CA ILE A 374 -26.15 -0.05 -9.39
C ILE A 374 -27.50 0.61 -9.67
N ASN A 375 -27.57 1.94 -9.63
CA ASN A 375 -28.80 2.69 -9.94
C ASN A 375 -29.25 2.52 -11.39
N SER A 376 -28.31 2.44 -12.34
CA SER A 376 -28.59 2.16 -13.74
C SER A 376 -29.14 0.74 -13.92
N ALA A 377 -28.54 -0.26 -13.27
CA ALA A 377 -29.04 -1.63 -13.28
C ALA A 377 -30.44 -1.78 -12.64
N LYS A 378 -30.73 -1.00 -11.58
CA LYS A 378 -32.09 -0.88 -11.00
C LYS A 378 -33.08 -0.30 -12.02
N LYS A 379 -32.73 0.79 -12.70
CA LYS A 379 -33.59 1.42 -13.73
C LYS A 379 -33.87 0.48 -14.91
N LEU A 380 -32.90 -0.36 -15.27
CA LEU A 380 -33.02 -1.37 -16.33
C LEU A 380 -33.76 -2.64 -15.88
N GLY A 381 -34.25 -2.70 -14.63
CA GLY A 381 -34.98 -3.85 -14.09
C GLY A 381 -34.12 -5.09 -13.82
N LYS A 382 -32.78 -4.96 -13.86
CA LYS A 382 -31.86 -6.08 -13.57
C LYS A 382 -31.69 -6.33 -12.06
N LEU A 383 -31.98 -5.33 -11.22
CA LEU A 383 -31.91 -5.41 -9.77
C LEU A 383 -33.21 -4.88 -9.15
N SER A 384 -33.71 -5.58 -8.12
CA SER A 384 -34.80 -5.07 -7.31
C SER A 384 -34.34 -3.90 -6.43
N THR A 385 -35.28 -3.08 -5.93
CA THR A 385 -34.96 -1.96 -5.03
C THR A 385 -34.19 -2.42 -3.79
N THR A 386 -34.63 -3.51 -3.15
CA THR A 386 -33.99 -4.07 -1.96
C THR A 386 -32.60 -4.62 -2.27
N ALA A 387 -32.42 -5.30 -3.40
CA ALA A 387 -31.12 -5.83 -3.81
C ALA A 387 -30.12 -4.70 -4.16
N ALA A 388 -30.60 -3.61 -4.77
CA ALA A 388 -29.77 -2.44 -5.06
C ALA A 388 -29.29 -1.74 -3.77
N GLU A 389 -30.15 -1.62 -2.76
CA GLU A 389 -29.77 -1.02 -1.47
C GLU A 389 -28.81 -1.91 -0.67
N ALA A 390 -28.97 -3.23 -0.73
CA ALA A 390 -28.02 -4.17 -0.14
C ALA A 390 -26.65 -4.09 -0.83
N ALA A 391 -26.61 -4.10 -2.17
CA ALA A 391 -25.37 -4.02 -2.94
C ALA A 391 -24.58 -2.72 -2.70
N LEU A 392 -25.26 -1.59 -2.42
CA LEU A 392 -24.58 -0.33 -2.09
C LEU A 392 -23.82 -0.39 -0.76
N LYS A 393 -24.24 -1.25 0.17
CA LYS A 393 -23.62 -1.43 1.50
C LYS A 393 -22.64 -2.60 1.55
N ASP A 394 -22.70 -3.48 0.56
CA ASP A 394 -21.84 -4.66 0.44
C ASP A 394 -20.43 -4.26 -0.01
N THR A 395 -19.48 -4.27 0.92
CA THR A 395 -18.09 -3.88 0.65
C THR A 395 -17.30 -4.97 -0.08
N GLU A 396 -17.68 -6.24 0.02
CA GLU A 396 -17.07 -7.32 -0.77
C GLU A 396 -17.45 -7.20 -2.24
N ALA A 397 -18.73 -6.90 -2.53
CA ALA A 397 -19.19 -6.63 -3.89
C ALA A 397 -18.49 -5.41 -4.53
N LYS A 398 -18.14 -4.40 -3.72
CA LYS A 398 -17.32 -3.26 -4.16
C LYS A 398 -15.90 -3.67 -4.54
N VAL A 399 -15.26 -4.55 -3.75
CA VAL A 399 -13.92 -5.10 -4.06
C VAL A 399 -13.95 -5.92 -5.34
N GLN A 400 -14.92 -6.82 -5.50
CA GLN A 400 -15.09 -7.62 -6.72
C GLN A 400 -15.26 -6.72 -7.95
N PHE A 401 -16.08 -5.67 -7.84
CA PHE A 401 -16.24 -4.70 -8.91
C PHE A 401 -14.93 -4.00 -9.27
N GLU A 402 -14.12 -3.62 -8.29
CA GLU A 402 -12.82 -2.97 -8.53
C GLU A 402 -11.82 -3.89 -9.26
N ILE A 403 -11.81 -5.19 -8.89
CA ILE A 403 -10.97 -6.21 -9.53
C ILE A 403 -11.37 -6.43 -11.00
N ASP A 404 -12.66 -6.59 -11.25
CA ASP A 404 -13.20 -6.86 -12.59
C ASP A 404 -13.09 -5.64 -13.51
N ASN A 405 -13.14 -4.44 -12.95
CA ASN A 405 -13.10 -3.18 -13.69
C ASN A 405 -11.68 -2.64 -13.81
N MET A 406 -11.21 -1.98 -12.75
CA MET A 406 -10.01 -1.15 -12.76
C MET A 406 -8.76 -2.02 -12.78
N PHE A 407 -8.66 -3.01 -11.89
CA PHE A 407 -7.45 -3.84 -11.80
C PHE A 407 -7.17 -4.57 -13.11
N THR A 408 -8.14 -5.33 -13.62
CA THR A 408 -7.99 -6.13 -14.85
C THR A 408 -7.56 -5.29 -16.05
N SER A 409 -8.14 -4.11 -16.19
CA SER A 409 -7.88 -3.22 -17.33
C SER A 409 -6.59 -2.42 -17.17
N ALA A 410 -6.37 -1.83 -15.99
CA ALA A 410 -5.23 -0.97 -15.73
C ALA A 410 -3.93 -1.76 -15.71
N ASN A 411 -3.91 -2.96 -15.12
CA ASN A 411 -2.73 -3.81 -15.05
C ASN A 411 -2.15 -4.10 -16.46
N ARG A 412 -3.04 -4.33 -17.43
CA ARG A 412 -2.68 -4.53 -18.85
C ARG A 412 -2.12 -3.28 -19.52
N VAL A 413 -2.58 -2.10 -19.14
CA VAL A 413 -2.16 -0.83 -19.73
C VAL A 413 -0.79 -0.42 -19.20
N VAL A 414 -0.60 -0.47 -17.88
CA VAL A 414 0.64 0.00 -17.23
C VAL A 414 1.84 -0.91 -17.51
N HIS A 415 1.60 -2.17 -17.88
CA HIS A 415 2.63 -3.04 -18.47
C HIS A 415 3.23 -2.48 -19.77
N GLY A 416 2.48 -1.64 -20.51
CA GLY A 416 2.92 -0.94 -21.72
C GLY A 416 2.93 -1.77 -23.01
N ARG A 417 3.09 -3.11 -22.92
CA ARG A 417 3.04 -4.03 -24.07
C ARG A 417 1.77 -4.87 -24.07
N SER A 418 0.62 -4.24 -24.27
CA SER A 418 -0.70 -4.88 -24.10
C SER A 418 -0.98 -6.09 -25.01
N SER A 419 -0.15 -6.38 -26.02
CA SER A 419 -0.23 -7.59 -26.87
C SER A 419 0.39 -8.84 -26.21
N ASN A 420 1.37 -8.62 -25.33
CA ASN A 420 2.15 -9.68 -24.67
C ASN A 420 1.85 -9.74 -23.17
N PHE A 421 0.89 -8.96 -22.70
CA PHE A 421 0.52 -8.90 -21.30
C PHE A 421 0.03 -10.25 -20.77
N CYS A 422 0.55 -10.61 -19.61
CA CYS A 422 0.07 -11.63 -18.69
C CYS A 422 0.26 -11.04 -17.28
N PRO A 423 -0.69 -11.20 -16.35
CA PRO A 423 -0.56 -10.67 -14.99
C PRO A 423 0.43 -11.46 -14.11
N VAL A 424 0.88 -12.63 -14.57
CA VAL A 424 1.89 -13.43 -13.88
C VAL A 424 3.28 -12.85 -14.15
N LEU A 425 4.01 -12.55 -13.08
CA LEU A 425 5.37 -12.01 -13.14
C LEU A 425 6.35 -13.05 -13.70
N THR A 426 7.26 -12.61 -14.56
CA THR A 426 8.33 -13.43 -15.17
C THR A 426 9.61 -12.61 -15.23
N ASP A 427 10.76 -13.28 -15.41
CA ASP A 427 12.06 -12.61 -15.62
C ASP A 427 12.12 -11.82 -16.94
N ASN A 428 11.18 -12.09 -17.85
CA ASN A 428 11.17 -11.49 -19.16
C ASN A 428 10.85 -9.99 -19.11
N GLY A 429 11.78 -9.18 -19.59
CA GLY A 429 11.67 -7.72 -19.58
C GLY A 429 12.21 -7.06 -18.30
N ILE A 430 12.71 -7.85 -17.36
CA ILE A 430 13.42 -7.36 -16.17
C ILE A 430 14.90 -7.23 -16.52
N THR A 431 15.43 -6.01 -16.41
CA THR A 431 16.84 -5.70 -16.77
C THR A 431 17.69 -5.30 -15.57
N ARG A 432 17.05 -5.10 -14.42
CA ARG A 432 17.66 -4.68 -13.16
C ARG A 432 17.01 -5.48 -12.03
N ASN A 433 17.69 -5.57 -10.90
CA ASN A 433 17.15 -6.20 -9.70
C ASN A 433 15.86 -5.50 -9.23
N PHE A 434 14.93 -6.28 -8.67
CA PHE A 434 13.61 -5.83 -8.26
C PHE A 434 13.66 -4.75 -7.18
N GLY A 435 14.64 -4.78 -6.27
CA GLY A 435 14.81 -3.79 -5.22
C GLY A 435 15.11 -2.39 -5.75
N SER A 436 15.93 -2.29 -6.82
CA SER A 436 16.17 -0.98 -7.45
C SER A 436 14.95 -0.47 -8.21
N LEU A 437 14.19 -1.39 -8.82
CA LEU A 437 12.98 -1.07 -9.58
C LEU A 437 11.81 -0.68 -8.68
N LEU A 438 11.72 -1.19 -7.45
CA LEU A 438 10.59 -1.00 -6.54
C LEU A 438 10.20 0.48 -6.39
N ALA A 439 8.94 0.78 -6.70
CA ALA A 439 8.32 2.10 -6.54
C ALA A 439 7.91 2.34 -5.08
N THR A 440 8.88 2.64 -4.21
CA THR A 440 8.61 3.01 -2.81
C THR A 440 7.86 4.34 -2.71
N THR A 441 7.13 4.53 -1.60
CA THR A 441 6.43 5.77 -1.26
C THR A 441 7.38 6.97 -1.36
N GLU A 442 8.61 6.84 -0.86
CA GLU A 442 9.63 7.89 -0.95
C GLU A 442 9.94 8.28 -2.41
N LYS A 443 10.23 7.31 -3.28
CA LYS A 443 10.56 7.58 -4.70
C LYS A 443 9.39 8.24 -5.43
N VAL A 444 8.17 7.78 -5.16
CA VAL A 444 6.94 8.31 -5.77
C VAL A 444 6.66 9.74 -5.31
N ILE A 445 6.74 10.01 -4.01
CA ILE A 445 6.53 11.34 -3.44
C ILE A 445 7.64 12.32 -3.88
N ALA A 446 8.90 11.87 -3.92
CA ALA A 446 10.00 12.68 -4.44
C ALA A 446 9.76 13.07 -5.91
N ALA A 447 9.28 12.15 -6.73
CA ALA A 447 8.94 12.41 -8.12
C ALA A 447 7.75 13.38 -8.26
N LEU A 448 6.67 13.22 -7.48
CA LEU A 448 5.56 14.17 -7.43
C LEU A 448 6.03 15.57 -7.01
N ASN A 449 6.86 15.67 -5.97
CA ASN A 449 7.40 16.95 -5.51
C ASN A 449 8.32 17.59 -6.56
N GLY A 450 9.06 16.78 -7.33
CA GLY A 450 9.83 17.24 -8.47
C GLY A 450 8.97 17.87 -9.57
N ILE A 451 7.75 17.34 -9.79
CA ILE A 451 6.75 17.93 -10.69
C ILE A 451 6.22 19.22 -10.10
N ARG A 452 5.76 19.22 -8.84
CA ARG A 452 5.23 20.40 -8.12
C ARG A 452 6.22 21.57 -8.09
N ARG A 453 7.52 21.29 -7.91
CA ARG A 453 8.55 22.34 -7.91
C ARG A 453 8.73 22.98 -9.28
N LYS A 454 8.52 22.24 -10.37
CA LYS A 454 8.66 22.72 -11.75
C LYS A 454 7.37 23.37 -12.21
N ASP A 455 6.28 22.60 -12.21
CA ASP A 455 4.94 23.00 -12.60
C ASP A 455 4.06 23.11 -11.34
N TYR A 456 4.13 24.27 -10.68
CA TYR A 456 3.51 24.49 -9.37
C TYR A 456 1.99 24.44 -9.41
N SER A 457 1.37 24.64 -10.57
CA SER A 457 -0.09 24.61 -10.69
C SER A 457 -0.65 23.24 -11.08
N ALA A 458 0.19 22.20 -11.18
CA ALA A 458 -0.19 20.89 -11.72
C ALA A 458 -1.40 20.25 -11.04
N PHE A 459 -1.48 20.40 -9.72
CA PHE A 459 -2.51 19.79 -8.87
C PHE A 459 -3.42 20.83 -8.21
N TYR A 460 -3.32 22.09 -8.64
CA TYR A 460 -4.19 23.16 -8.15
C TYR A 460 -5.42 23.30 -9.04
N ARG A 461 -6.56 23.54 -8.39
CA ARG A 461 -7.84 23.78 -9.07
C ARG A 461 -8.63 24.84 -8.37
N GLU A 462 -9.40 25.58 -9.17
CA GLU A 462 -10.27 26.62 -8.65
C GLU A 462 -11.46 25.99 -7.94
N ILE A 463 -11.63 26.32 -6.66
CA ILE A 463 -12.74 25.90 -5.83
C ILE A 463 -13.46 27.11 -5.27
N ILE A 464 -14.72 26.92 -4.91
CA ILE A 464 -15.49 27.93 -4.21
C ILE A 464 -15.30 27.71 -2.72
N TYR A 465 -14.58 28.61 -2.08
CA TYR A 465 -14.42 28.66 -0.64
C TYR A 465 -15.59 29.42 -0.01
N GLN A 466 -16.22 28.80 0.98
CA GLN A 466 -17.27 29.40 1.78
C GLN A 466 -16.97 29.10 3.24
N ASN A 467 -17.00 30.13 4.08
CA ASN A 467 -16.81 29.98 5.51
C ASN A 467 -17.71 30.97 6.26
N LYS A 468 -18.80 30.45 6.82
CA LYS A 468 -19.80 31.25 7.51
C LYS A 468 -19.28 31.86 8.81
N ASP A 469 -18.33 31.21 9.47
CA ASP A 469 -17.81 31.63 10.77
C ASP A 469 -16.96 32.90 10.67
N VAL A 470 -16.36 33.15 9.49
CA VAL A 470 -15.59 34.36 9.19
C VAL A 470 -16.30 35.28 8.17
N GLU A 471 -17.60 35.08 7.96
CA GLU A 471 -18.44 35.88 7.04
C GLU A 471 -17.95 35.91 5.58
N ILE A 472 -17.42 34.78 5.08
CA ILE A 472 -17.07 34.60 3.68
C ILE A 472 -18.18 33.80 2.99
N ASP A 473 -19.01 34.50 2.22
CA ASP A 473 -20.11 33.90 1.47
C ASP A 473 -19.60 33.09 0.27
N ARG A 474 -18.63 33.64 -0.47
CA ARG A 474 -18.08 33.03 -1.68
C ARG A 474 -16.76 33.68 -2.09
N GLU A 475 -15.68 32.91 -2.06
CA GLU A 475 -14.38 33.31 -2.60
C GLU A 475 -13.86 32.24 -3.56
N PHE A 476 -13.22 32.62 -4.66
CA PHE A 476 -12.63 31.67 -5.60
C PHE A 476 -11.14 31.53 -5.28
N ILE A 477 -10.75 30.36 -4.80
CA ILE A 477 -9.36 30.08 -4.42
C ILE A 477 -8.82 28.90 -5.21
N MET A 478 -7.49 28.85 -5.32
CA MET A 478 -6.81 27.69 -5.87
C MET A 478 -6.43 26.75 -4.73
N SER A 479 -7.03 25.56 -4.71
CA SER A 479 -6.71 24.51 -3.73
C SER A 479 -5.89 23.41 -4.38
N GLU A 480 -4.82 23.01 -3.72
CA GLU A 480 -4.03 21.84 -4.13
C GLU A 480 -4.72 20.56 -3.67
N VAL A 481 -4.84 19.58 -4.57
CA VAL A 481 -5.25 18.23 -4.17
C VAL A 481 -4.44 17.22 -4.95
N LEU A 482 -3.68 16.42 -4.21
CA LEU A 482 -2.80 15.40 -4.76
C LEU A 482 -3.61 14.14 -5.17
N PRO A 483 -3.14 13.40 -6.19
CA PRO A 483 -3.76 12.16 -6.61
C PRO A 483 -3.47 11.02 -5.61
N ASP A 484 -4.38 10.05 -5.52
CA ASP A 484 -4.08 8.73 -5.00
C ASP A 484 -3.27 7.95 -6.07
N ILE A 485 -2.12 7.40 -5.69
CA ILE A 485 -1.25 6.61 -6.56
C ILE A 485 -1.38 5.13 -6.19
N ILE A 486 -1.84 4.33 -7.15
CA ILE A 486 -2.04 2.89 -7.01
C ILE A 486 -0.92 2.15 -7.73
N LEU A 487 -0.16 1.34 -7.00
CA LEU A 487 0.92 0.51 -7.51
C LEU A 487 0.35 -0.85 -7.95
N MET A 488 0.39 -1.11 -9.25
CA MET A 488 -0.08 -2.37 -9.83
C MET A 488 0.97 -3.47 -9.70
N PRO A 489 0.55 -4.73 -9.42
CA PRO A 489 1.43 -5.88 -9.24
C PRO A 489 1.99 -6.36 -10.59
N VAL A 490 2.80 -5.53 -11.23
CA VAL A 490 3.38 -5.79 -12.56
C VAL A 490 4.65 -4.98 -12.78
N ALA A 491 5.52 -5.50 -13.64
CA ALA A 491 6.60 -4.74 -14.24
C ALA A 491 6.16 -4.07 -15.54
N GLY A 492 6.42 -2.76 -15.67
CA GLY A 492 5.90 -1.97 -16.78
C GLY A 492 6.63 -0.66 -16.98
N ASN A 493 6.28 0.09 -18.01
CA ASN A 493 6.86 1.40 -18.30
C ASN A 493 5.81 2.50 -18.52
N GLU A 494 4.52 2.16 -18.51
CA GLU A 494 3.44 3.09 -18.78
C GLU A 494 2.73 3.47 -17.48
N GLY A 495 2.21 4.68 -17.44
CA GLY A 495 1.35 5.16 -16.37
C GLY A 495 -0.03 5.50 -16.91
N LEU A 496 -1.04 5.30 -16.08
CA LEU A 496 -2.44 5.52 -16.41
C LEU A 496 -3.06 6.53 -15.45
N MET A 497 -3.68 7.57 -16.00
CA MET A 497 -4.60 8.43 -15.27
C MET A 497 -6.00 7.81 -15.44
N TRP A 498 -6.52 7.15 -14.40
CA TRP A 498 -7.79 6.43 -14.48
C TRP A 498 -8.99 7.37 -14.40
N GLN A 499 -8.96 8.29 -13.44
CA GLN A 499 -9.98 9.32 -13.27
C GLN A 499 -9.37 10.58 -12.65
N GLU A 500 -9.87 11.73 -13.07
CA GLU A 500 -9.39 13.05 -12.65
C GLU A 500 -10.01 13.53 -11.33
N ILE A 501 -11.16 12.96 -10.95
CA ILE A 501 -11.90 13.26 -9.71
C ILE A 501 -12.65 12.02 -9.24
N GLU A 502 -12.96 11.97 -7.95
CA GLU A 502 -13.93 11.05 -7.35
C GLU A 502 -15.30 11.72 -7.23
N GLY A 503 -16.36 11.04 -7.70
CA GLY A 503 -17.71 11.57 -7.71
C GLY A 503 -17.88 12.79 -8.63
N ARG A 504 -18.62 13.79 -8.13
CA ARG A 504 -18.99 15.01 -8.89
C ARG A 504 -18.26 16.26 -8.46
N ARG A 505 -17.70 16.24 -7.25
CA ARG A 505 -16.99 17.39 -6.69
C ARG A 505 -15.63 17.51 -7.38
N LYS A 506 -15.25 18.74 -7.72
CA LYS A 506 -13.96 19.01 -8.38
C LYS A 506 -12.77 18.91 -7.43
N ASP A 507 -13.01 18.95 -6.13
CA ASP A 507 -11.99 19.01 -5.07
C ASP A 507 -11.67 17.63 -4.47
N THR A 508 -11.96 16.54 -5.17
CA THR A 508 -11.60 15.15 -4.78
C THR A 508 -10.37 14.61 -5.53
N PRO A 509 -9.57 13.71 -4.91
CA PRO A 509 -8.35 13.17 -5.52
C PRO A 509 -8.58 12.51 -6.90
N ALA A 510 -7.58 12.63 -7.77
CA ALA A 510 -7.48 11.82 -8.99
C ALA A 510 -6.88 10.44 -8.66
N ARG A 511 -7.02 9.45 -9.57
CA ARG A 511 -6.40 8.13 -9.43
C ARG A 511 -5.35 7.90 -10.49
N PHE A 512 -4.10 7.86 -10.06
CA PHE A 512 -2.95 7.58 -10.90
C PHE A 512 -2.52 6.15 -10.65
N ILE A 513 -2.25 5.42 -11.73
CA ILE A 513 -1.90 4.01 -11.67
C ILE A 513 -0.55 3.84 -12.34
N ILE A 514 0.39 3.24 -11.63
CA ILE A 514 1.75 2.96 -12.12
C ILE A 514 2.13 1.52 -11.75
N PRO A 515 3.07 0.89 -12.48
CA PRO A 515 3.60 -0.41 -12.10
C PRO A 515 4.37 -0.30 -10.77
N ILE A 516 4.33 -1.35 -9.94
CA ILE A 516 5.17 -1.45 -8.73
C ILE A 516 6.65 -1.65 -9.08
N PHE A 517 6.93 -2.25 -10.25
CA PHE A 517 8.26 -2.40 -10.84
C PHE A 517 8.38 -1.59 -12.14
N PRO A 518 8.49 -0.26 -12.07
CA PRO A 518 8.72 0.59 -13.22
C PRO A 518 10.08 0.31 -13.86
N THR A 519 10.05 -0.15 -15.11
CA THR A 519 11.24 -0.43 -15.95
C THR A 519 11.91 0.86 -16.48
N ILE A 520 11.29 2.01 -16.27
CA ILE A 520 11.85 3.35 -16.51
C ILE A 520 11.75 4.19 -15.23
N ASN A 521 12.36 5.38 -15.22
CA ASN A 521 12.30 6.25 -14.05
C ASN A 521 10.84 6.63 -13.69
N VAL A 522 10.45 6.43 -12.44
CA VAL A 522 9.12 6.81 -11.88
C VAL A 522 8.75 8.24 -12.21
N ALA A 523 9.70 9.18 -12.15
CA ALA A 523 9.46 10.58 -12.48
C ALA A 523 8.99 10.78 -13.92
N ASN A 524 9.51 10.00 -14.88
CA ASN A 524 9.07 10.08 -16.27
C ASN A 524 7.63 9.59 -16.42
N ILE A 525 7.29 8.49 -15.74
CA ILE A 525 5.92 7.95 -15.73
C ILE A 525 4.96 9.00 -15.15
N LEU A 526 5.28 9.56 -13.98
CA LEU A 526 4.43 10.54 -13.32
C LEU A 526 4.32 11.86 -14.10
N ILE A 527 5.36 12.31 -14.79
CA ILE A 527 5.28 13.47 -15.70
C ILE A 527 4.26 13.17 -16.82
N SER A 528 4.34 11.99 -17.43
CA SER A 528 3.40 11.58 -18.49
C SER A 528 1.95 11.55 -17.98
N VAL A 529 1.72 10.92 -16.83
CA VAL A 529 0.39 10.82 -16.19
C VAL A 529 -0.12 12.21 -15.79
N THR A 530 0.75 13.10 -15.30
CA THR A 530 0.38 14.47 -14.96
C THR A 530 -0.03 15.26 -16.21
N GLY A 531 0.64 15.05 -17.35
CA GLY A 531 0.20 15.62 -18.63
C GLY A 531 -1.21 15.15 -19.01
N LYS A 532 -1.50 13.85 -18.86
CA LYS A 532 -2.85 13.30 -19.11
C LYS A 532 -3.88 13.94 -18.16
N PHE A 533 -3.52 14.08 -16.88
CA PHE A 533 -4.35 14.73 -15.87
C PHE A 533 -4.64 16.19 -16.19
N ARG A 534 -3.63 17.00 -16.54
CA ARG A 534 -3.77 18.40 -16.97
C ARG A 534 -4.83 18.55 -18.08
N TRP A 535 -4.76 17.67 -19.07
CA TRP A 535 -5.68 17.67 -20.20
C TRP A 535 -7.12 17.35 -19.79
N GLU A 536 -7.33 16.24 -19.06
CA GLU A 536 -8.69 15.81 -18.68
C GLU A 536 -9.30 16.71 -17.60
N MET A 537 -8.50 17.22 -16.66
CA MET A 537 -8.97 18.17 -15.65
C MET A 537 -9.37 19.52 -16.28
N CYS A 538 -8.67 19.97 -17.33
CA CYS A 538 -9.09 21.14 -18.12
C CYS A 538 -10.45 20.89 -18.79
N LYS A 539 -10.64 19.74 -19.45
CA LYS A 539 -11.93 19.36 -20.04
C LYS A 539 -13.05 19.30 -19.01
N ARG A 540 -12.81 18.69 -17.84
CA ARG A 540 -13.77 18.61 -16.74
C ARG A 540 -14.12 20.00 -16.19
N SER A 541 -13.13 20.88 -16.11
CA SER A 541 -13.32 22.25 -15.61
C SER A 541 -14.16 23.10 -16.56
N GLN A 542 -13.92 22.99 -17.87
CA GLN A 542 -14.57 23.76 -18.93
C GLN A 542 -15.93 23.17 -19.39
N GLY A 543 -16.19 21.89 -19.10
CA GLY A 543 -17.43 21.23 -19.48
C GLY A 543 -17.65 21.26 -21.00
N VAL A 544 -18.78 21.81 -21.46
CA VAL A 544 -19.13 21.89 -22.88
C VAL A 544 -18.19 22.82 -23.68
N TYR A 545 -17.53 23.77 -23.01
CA TYR A 545 -16.69 24.79 -23.64
C TYR A 545 -15.22 24.37 -23.80
N TRP A 546 -14.87 23.11 -23.51
CA TRP A 546 -13.49 22.63 -23.51
C TRP A 546 -12.73 22.80 -24.84
N ASN A 547 -13.43 22.93 -25.96
CA ASN A 547 -12.86 23.16 -27.28
C ASN A 547 -13.46 24.42 -27.96
N ASN A 548 -13.73 25.47 -27.18
CA ASN A 548 -14.25 26.73 -27.68
C ASN A 548 -13.18 27.83 -27.61
N MET A 549 -12.72 28.33 -28.76
CA MET A 549 -11.75 29.42 -28.81
C MET A 549 -12.27 30.77 -28.30
N SER A 550 -13.59 30.92 -28.12
CA SER A 550 -14.17 32.12 -27.49
C SER A 550 -13.86 32.19 -26.00
N ASP A 551 -13.59 31.04 -25.38
CA ASP A 551 -13.16 30.92 -23.98
C ASP A 551 -11.81 30.18 -23.94
N PRO A 552 -10.69 30.92 -24.07
CA PRO A 552 -9.37 30.33 -24.20
C PRO A 552 -9.04 29.41 -23.01
N SER A 553 -8.68 28.18 -23.33
CA SER A 553 -8.24 27.18 -22.36
C SER A 553 -7.12 26.34 -22.97
N LEU A 554 -6.42 25.59 -22.10
CA LEU A 554 -5.34 24.69 -22.53
C LEU A 554 -5.78 23.80 -23.69
N THR A 555 -6.95 23.17 -23.56
CA THR A 555 -7.44 22.24 -24.57
C THR A 555 -7.94 22.94 -25.82
N ALA A 556 -8.63 24.08 -25.70
CA ALA A 556 -9.12 24.82 -26.86
C ALA A 556 -7.95 25.34 -27.73
N GLU A 557 -6.97 26.01 -27.12
CA GLU A 557 -5.82 26.55 -27.85
C GLU A 557 -4.93 25.45 -28.45
N TYR A 558 -4.74 24.35 -27.72
CA TYR A 558 -3.93 23.24 -28.22
C TYR A 558 -4.63 22.47 -29.35
N CYS A 559 -5.95 22.28 -29.27
CA CYS A 559 -6.75 21.71 -30.35
C CYS A 559 -6.71 22.59 -31.60
N ASP A 560 -6.90 23.91 -31.47
CA ASP A 560 -6.79 24.87 -32.58
C ASP A 560 -5.40 24.82 -33.23
N TYR A 561 -4.35 24.81 -32.39
CA TYR A 561 -2.96 24.67 -32.85
C TYR A 561 -2.77 23.42 -33.72
N ILE A 562 -3.19 22.25 -33.25
CA ILE A 562 -3.04 20.98 -33.99
C ILE A 562 -3.94 20.91 -35.22
N GLN A 563 -5.11 21.55 -35.23
CA GLN A 563 -6.00 21.56 -36.40
C GLN A 563 -5.48 22.48 -37.51
N PHE A 564 -4.97 23.65 -37.16
CA PHE A 564 -4.61 24.69 -38.12
C PHE A 564 -3.11 24.86 -38.37
N TYR A 565 -2.26 23.96 -37.82
CA TYR A 565 -0.79 24.03 -37.98
C TYR A 565 -0.31 24.17 -39.43
N LYS A 566 -1.00 23.57 -40.41
CA LYS A 566 -0.64 23.68 -41.84
C LYS A 566 -0.72 25.11 -42.37
N LYS A 567 -1.72 25.88 -41.90
CA LYS A 567 -1.99 27.26 -42.32
C LYS A 567 -1.21 28.29 -41.49
N ASN A 568 -0.59 27.86 -40.38
CA ASN A 568 0.13 28.75 -39.49
C ASN A 568 1.47 29.21 -40.13
N ARG A 569 1.60 30.53 -40.31
CA ARG A 569 2.78 31.18 -40.90
C ARG A 569 3.97 31.25 -39.93
N GLU A 570 3.75 31.08 -38.64
CA GLU A 570 4.81 31.07 -37.61
C GLU A 570 5.61 29.76 -37.59
N LEU A 571 5.14 28.71 -38.29
CA LEU A 571 5.78 27.39 -38.30
C LEU A 571 6.56 27.16 -39.60
N SER A 572 7.80 26.70 -39.48
CA SER A 572 8.59 26.27 -40.63
C SER A 572 8.08 24.93 -41.20
N GLU A 573 8.36 24.66 -42.47
CA GLU A 573 7.93 23.40 -43.11
C GLU A 573 8.49 22.15 -42.41
N ALA A 574 9.71 22.20 -41.89
CA ALA A 574 10.29 21.12 -41.08
C ALA A 574 9.48 20.86 -39.80
N VAL A 575 9.03 21.93 -39.12
CA VAL A 575 8.20 21.80 -37.90
C VAL A 575 6.81 21.24 -38.25
N LYS A 576 6.20 21.67 -39.36
CA LYS A 576 4.93 21.11 -39.83
C LYS A 576 5.05 19.61 -40.16
N ALA A 577 6.14 19.18 -40.78
CA ALA A 577 6.42 17.77 -41.04
C ALA A 577 6.55 16.97 -39.72
N LYS A 578 7.24 17.52 -38.72
CA LYS A 578 7.37 16.91 -37.38
C LYS A 578 6.02 16.77 -36.67
N ILE A 579 5.17 17.80 -36.72
CA ILE A 579 3.81 17.74 -36.15
C ILE A 579 2.99 16.64 -36.82
N LYS A 580 3.03 16.55 -38.16
CA LYS A 580 2.34 15.49 -38.91
C LYS A 580 2.81 14.08 -38.49
N SER A 581 4.12 13.90 -38.34
CA SER A 581 4.73 12.65 -37.89
C SER A 581 4.28 12.28 -36.47
N ASN A 582 4.36 13.23 -35.54
CA ASN A 582 3.90 13.05 -34.16
C ASN A 582 2.42 12.66 -34.12
N LEU A 583 1.56 13.39 -34.84
CA LEU A 583 0.12 13.12 -34.89
C LEU A 583 -0.19 11.72 -35.41
N THR A 584 0.54 11.28 -36.45
CA THR A 584 0.38 9.93 -37.02
C THR A 584 0.80 8.87 -36.00
N SER A 585 1.94 9.05 -35.32
CA SER A 585 2.42 8.13 -34.29
C SER A 585 1.51 8.07 -33.05
N CYS A 586 0.78 9.15 -32.76
CA CYS A 586 -0.23 9.23 -31.69
C CYS A 586 -1.63 8.79 -32.14
N ARG A 587 -1.76 8.17 -33.33
CA ARG A 587 -3.06 7.73 -33.91
C ARG A 587 -4.11 8.86 -33.98
N ASN A 588 -3.66 10.07 -34.28
CA ASN A 588 -4.47 11.29 -34.31
C ASN A 588 -5.12 11.69 -32.97
N ASN A 589 -4.63 11.17 -31.83
CA ASN A 589 -5.09 11.57 -30.52
C ASN A 589 -4.35 12.83 -30.04
N TYR A 590 -5.05 13.95 -29.94
CA TYR A 590 -4.46 15.25 -29.60
C TYR A 590 -3.92 15.29 -28.17
N ARG A 591 -4.57 14.57 -27.23
CA ARG A 591 -4.09 14.42 -25.85
C ARG A 591 -2.70 13.79 -25.83
N GLU A 592 -2.49 12.73 -26.59
CA GLU A 592 -1.19 12.03 -26.62
C GLU A 592 -0.09 12.89 -27.25
N VAL A 593 -0.43 13.78 -28.20
CA VAL A 593 0.53 14.75 -28.75
C VAL A 593 0.86 15.80 -27.68
N PHE A 594 -0.14 16.32 -26.97
CA PHE A 594 0.04 17.24 -25.85
C PHE A 594 0.92 16.65 -24.76
N VAL A 595 0.69 15.40 -24.35
CA VAL A 595 1.46 14.74 -23.29
C VAL A 595 2.94 14.66 -23.66
N ARG A 596 3.28 14.33 -24.91
CA ARG A 596 4.68 14.31 -25.37
C ARG A 596 5.33 15.70 -25.35
N ASP A 597 4.58 16.73 -25.74
CA ASP A 597 5.07 18.11 -25.66
C ASP A 597 5.24 18.55 -24.19
N TYR A 598 4.33 18.15 -23.30
CA TYR A 598 4.42 18.38 -21.86
C TYR A 598 5.61 17.65 -21.22
N GLU A 599 5.90 16.41 -21.61
CA GLU A 599 7.11 15.69 -21.18
C GLU A 599 8.38 16.45 -21.57
N VAL A 600 8.45 16.94 -22.82
CA VAL A 600 9.57 17.75 -23.30
C VAL A 600 9.67 19.06 -22.52
N TRP A 601 8.54 19.68 -22.18
CA TRP A 601 8.47 20.88 -21.35
C TRP A 601 9.07 20.66 -19.96
N MET A 602 8.66 19.59 -19.29
CA MET A 602 9.10 19.28 -17.93
C MET A 602 10.54 18.75 -17.83
N ILE A 603 11.00 18.02 -18.85
CA ILE A 603 12.33 17.37 -18.84
C ILE A 603 13.40 18.28 -19.42
N TYR A 604 13.14 18.95 -20.55
CA TYR A 604 14.17 19.67 -21.30
C TYR A 604 14.02 21.20 -21.23
N GLU A 605 12.81 21.73 -21.42
CA GLU A 605 12.57 23.18 -21.46
C GLU A 605 12.83 23.83 -20.09
N ALA A 606 12.43 23.15 -19.01
CA ALA A 606 12.74 23.57 -17.64
C ALA A 606 14.25 23.69 -17.35
N LEU A 607 15.11 23.00 -18.13
CA LEU A 607 16.57 23.06 -18.01
C LEU A 607 17.22 24.00 -19.04
N GLY A 608 16.43 24.72 -19.85
CA GLY A 608 16.93 25.61 -20.90
C GLY A 608 17.31 24.92 -22.21
N SER A 609 16.96 23.64 -22.38
CA SER A 609 17.11 22.92 -23.65
C SER A 609 15.83 23.05 -24.48
N PHE A 610 15.70 24.13 -25.25
CA PHE A 610 14.50 24.45 -26.05
C PHE A 610 14.35 23.50 -27.26
N ARG A 611 13.35 22.63 -27.21
CA ARG A 611 13.02 21.62 -28.26
C ARG A 611 11.65 21.82 -28.87
N LEU A 612 10.78 22.57 -28.19
CA LEU A 612 9.42 22.88 -28.60
C LEU A 612 9.40 24.13 -29.49
N ASN A 613 8.40 24.19 -30.36
CA ASN A 613 8.17 25.35 -31.20
C ASN A 613 7.55 26.51 -30.38
N LYS A 614 7.59 27.73 -30.95
CA LYS A 614 7.13 28.95 -30.26
C LYS A 614 5.66 28.89 -29.84
N VAL A 615 4.79 28.25 -30.64
CA VAL A 615 3.34 28.18 -30.35
C VAL A 615 3.08 27.27 -29.15
N VAL A 616 3.66 26.07 -29.14
CA VAL A 616 3.50 25.12 -28.03
C VAL A 616 4.08 25.69 -26.73
N ARG A 617 5.24 26.36 -26.79
CA ARG A 617 5.83 27.01 -25.62
C ARG A 617 4.94 28.10 -25.04
N ARG A 618 4.26 28.87 -25.89
CA ARG A 618 3.29 29.88 -25.45
C ARG A 618 2.13 29.23 -24.70
N ILE A 619 1.52 28.18 -25.27
CA ILE A 619 0.40 27.46 -24.65
C ILE A 619 0.83 26.86 -23.30
N LEU A 620 1.97 26.16 -23.26
CA LEU A 620 2.46 25.52 -22.03
C LEU A 620 2.89 26.54 -20.97
N ALA A 621 3.51 27.66 -21.35
CA ALA A 621 3.84 28.71 -20.40
C ALA A 621 2.58 29.31 -19.73
N THR A 622 1.49 29.49 -20.48
CA THR A 622 0.22 30.03 -19.96
C THR A 622 -0.48 29.06 -19.01
N TYR A 623 -0.59 27.77 -19.39
CA TYR A 623 -1.47 26.81 -18.71
C TYR A 623 -0.73 25.77 -17.86
N CYS A 624 0.58 25.61 -18.05
CA CYS A 624 1.48 24.76 -17.25
C CYS A 624 2.71 25.58 -16.81
N PRO A 625 2.50 26.71 -16.12
CA PRO A 625 3.53 27.70 -15.84
C PRO A 625 4.63 27.13 -14.94
N PHE A 626 5.87 27.44 -15.28
CA PHE A 626 6.99 27.13 -14.42
C PHE A 626 6.97 27.96 -13.12
N ALA A 627 7.41 27.36 -12.02
CA ALA A 627 7.63 28.09 -10.77
C ALA A 627 8.64 29.23 -10.96
N LYS A 628 8.55 30.26 -10.12
CA LYS A 628 9.38 31.48 -10.18
C LYS A 628 10.86 31.18 -10.29
N GLU A 629 11.37 30.19 -9.55
CA GLU A 629 12.77 29.75 -9.60
C GLU A 629 13.23 29.44 -11.03
N PHE A 630 12.42 28.71 -11.80
CA PHE A 630 12.73 28.31 -13.16
C PHE A 630 12.52 29.48 -14.15
N ARG A 631 11.48 30.28 -13.96
CA ARG A 631 11.24 31.49 -14.77
C ARG A 631 12.40 32.47 -14.65
N ASP A 632 12.88 32.73 -13.44
CA ASP A 632 14.00 33.64 -13.17
C ASP A 632 15.31 33.16 -13.80
N ARG A 633 15.54 31.85 -13.88
CA ARG A 633 16.71 31.27 -14.57
C ARG A 633 16.60 31.36 -16.09
N LEU A 634 15.39 31.35 -16.65
CA LEU A 634 15.15 31.29 -18.09
C LEU A 634 14.87 32.65 -18.74
N LYS A 635 14.47 33.67 -17.97
CA LYS A 635 13.97 34.97 -18.48
C LYS A 635 14.93 35.73 -19.40
N ASP A 636 16.24 35.55 -19.24
CA ASP A 636 17.24 36.24 -20.06
C ASP A 636 17.41 35.58 -21.44
N ASN A 637 16.89 34.37 -21.63
CA ASN A 637 17.01 33.67 -22.90
C ASN A 637 16.05 34.26 -23.96
N PRO A 638 16.54 34.67 -25.15
CA PRO A 638 15.72 35.27 -26.20
C PRO A 638 14.54 34.42 -26.67
N MET A 639 14.61 33.09 -26.52
CA MET A 639 13.55 32.18 -26.96
C MET A 639 12.32 32.21 -26.06
N VAL A 640 12.45 32.64 -24.80
CA VAL A 640 11.37 32.61 -23.79
C VAL A 640 11.17 33.92 -23.04
N LYS A 641 12.01 34.93 -23.29
CA LYS A 641 11.92 36.28 -22.68
C LYS A 641 10.52 36.89 -22.75
N ASP A 642 9.84 36.74 -23.89
CA ASP A 642 8.49 37.29 -24.10
C ASP A 642 7.38 36.44 -23.45
N LEU A 643 7.67 35.21 -23.01
CA LEU A 643 6.66 34.31 -22.44
C LEU A 643 6.33 34.68 -20.99
N PHE A 644 7.33 35.08 -20.19
CA PHE A 644 7.16 35.28 -18.75
C PHE A 644 6.75 36.70 -18.35
N SER A 645 6.56 37.61 -19.30
CA SER A 645 6.25 39.02 -19.04
C SER A 645 4.76 39.31 -18.79
N ASN A 646 3.85 38.53 -19.37
CA ASN A 646 2.41 38.78 -19.35
C ASN A 646 1.68 38.23 -18.10
N ASP A 647 2.14 37.13 -17.51
CA ASP A 647 1.47 36.48 -16.36
C ASP A 647 1.40 37.38 -15.13
N SER A 648 2.36 38.30 -14.97
CA SER A 648 2.45 39.16 -13.78
C SER A 648 1.18 39.98 -13.51
N LYS A 649 0.41 40.37 -14.54
CA LYS A 649 -0.75 41.28 -14.37
C LYS A 649 -1.97 40.59 -13.79
N VAL A 650 -2.28 39.37 -14.22
CA VAL A 650 -3.47 38.62 -13.76
C VAL A 650 -3.28 38.16 -12.30
N PHE A 651 -2.11 37.59 -12.00
CA PHE A 651 -1.77 37.19 -10.63
C PHE A 651 -1.71 38.41 -9.69
N SER A 652 -1.18 39.55 -10.15
CA SER A 652 -1.18 40.79 -9.34
C SER A 652 -2.58 41.31 -9.04
N ALA A 653 -3.55 41.17 -9.95
CA ALA A 653 -4.93 41.58 -9.71
C ALA A 653 -5.61 40.67 -8.67
N LYS A 654 -5.44 39.34 -8.81
CA LYS A 654 -5.94 38.36 -7.84
C LYS A 654 -5.30 38.53 -6.46
N ALA A 655 -3.99 38.81 -6.40
CA ALA A 655 -3.28 39.08 -5.15
C ALA A 655 -3.81 40.33 -4.45
N LYS A 656 -4.04 41.43 -5.19
CA LYS A 656 -4.66 42.65 -4.63
C LYS A 656 -6.07 42.40 -4.10
N HIS A 657 -6.87 41.59 -4.81
CA HIS A 657 -8.20 41.23 -4.33
C HIS A 657 -8.12 40.44 -3.02
N LEU A 658 -7.25 39.43 -2.96
CA LEU A 658 -7.03 38.63 -1.76
C LEU A 658 -6.52 39.48 -0.58
N ASP A 659 -5.60 40.41 -0.81
CA ASP A 659 -5.12 41.32 0.25
C ASP A 659 -6.25 42.21 0.81
N ILE A 660 -7.23 42.62 -0.02
CA ILE A 660 -8.43 43.35 0.44
C ILE A 660 -9.29 42.46 1.33
N VAL A 661 -9.51 41.20 0.92
CA VAL A 661 -10.29 40.21 1.71
C VAL A 661 -9.60 39.95 3.06
N LEU A 662 -8.29 39.69 3.05
CA LEU A 662 -7.49 39.46 4.26
C LEU A 662 -7.51 40.68 5.20
N THR A 663 -7.37 41.89 4.66
CA THR A 663 -7.45 43.13 5.46
C THR A 663 -8.84 43.32 6.07
N SER A 664 -9.90 42.94 5.37
CA SER A 664 -11.27 42.97 5.88
C SER A 664 -11.46 42.02 7.06
N LEU A 665 -10.94 40.79 6.96
CA LEU A 665 -10.98 39.80 8.04
C LEU A 665 -10.23 40.28 9.29
N GLN A 666 -9.03 40.84 9.10
CA GLN A 666 -8.23 41.39 10.18
C GLN A 666 -8.92 42.57 10.88
N ARG A 667 -9.59 43.45 10.12
CA ARG A 667 -10.38 44.57 10.70
C ARG A 667 -11.57 44.08 11.53
N LYS A 668 -12.16 42.93 11.16
CA LYS A 668 -13.23 42.28 11.92
C LYS A 668 -12.73 41.47 13.11
N GLY A 669 -11.41 41.30 13.26
CA GLY A 669 -10.79 40.54 14.35
C GLY A 669 -10.78 39.03 14.15
N TYR A 670 -11.03 38.54 12.93
CA TYR A 670 -10.97 37.11 12.61
C TYR A 670 -9.54 36.66 12.29
N GLU A 671 -9.19 35.44 12.69
CA GLU A 671 -7.96 34.77 12.24
C GLU A 671 -8.06 34.44 10.74
N VAL A 672 -6.93 34.52 10.05
CA VAL A 672 -6.86 34.22 8.61
C VAL A 672 -6.98 32.70 8.41
N PRO A 673 -7.97 32.21 7.65
CA PRO A 673 -8.06 30.80 7.34
C PRO A 673 -6.87 30.31 6.52
N LYS A 674 -6.42 29.09 6.82
CA LYS A 674 -5.28 28.45 6.15
C LYS A 674 -5.45 28.40 4.63
N GLU A 675 -6.67 28.16 4.14
CA GLU A 675 -6.94 28.06 2.71
C GLU A 675 -6.69 29.38 1.96
N LEU A 676 -6.94 30.52 2.60
CA LEU A 676 -6.64 31.84 2.02
C LEU A 676 -5.14 32.14 2.05
N GLU A 677 -4.43 31.68 3.08
CA GLU A 677 -2.97 31.82 3.16
C GLU A 677 -2.25 30.92 2.15
N ASP A 678 -2.70 29.68 1.98
CA ASP A 678 -2.23 28.77 0.94
C ASP A 678 -2.49 29.35 -0.45
N TYR A 679 -3.66 29.97 -0.68
CA TYR A 679 -3.94 30.66 -1.92
C TYR A 679 -3.03 31.89 -2.14
N ARG A 680 -2.73 32.64 -1.08
CA ARG A 680 -1.76 33.75 -1.14
C ARG A 680 -0.37 33.26 -1.55
N ASN A 681 0.07 32.14 -0.99
CA ASN A 681 1.35 31.50 -1.32
C ASN A 681 1.36 31.04 -2.79
N PHE A 682 0.27 30.42 -3.27
CA PHE A 682 0.12 30.03 -4.67
C PHE A 682 0.28 31.22 -5.64
N LEU A 683 -0.27 32.39 -5.31
CA LEU A 683 -0.14 33.60 -6.15
C LEU A 683 1.30 34.16 -6.19
N GLN A 684 2.19 33.71 -5.29
CA GLN A 684 3.58 34.13 -5.19
C GLN A 684 4.59 33.11 -5.75
N MET A 685 4.13 31.88 -6.07
CA MET A 685 4.91 30.83 -6.75
C MET A 685 5.16 31.17 -8.24
#